data_AF-A0A0G0NPZ4-F1
#
_entry.id   AF-A0A0G0NPZ4-F1
#
_cell.length_a   1.000
_cell.length_b   1.000
_cell.length_c   1.000
_cell.angle_alpha   90.00
_cell.angle_beta   90.00
_cell.angle_gamma   90.00
#
_symmetry.space_group_name_H-M   'P 1'
#
loop_
_entity.id
_entity.type
_entity.pdbx_description
1 polymer ?
#
loop_
_entity_poly.entity_id
_entity_poly.type
_entity_poly.pdbx_seq_one_letter_code
_entity_poly.pdbx_strand_id
1 'polypeptide(L)'
;GKNNLFRNSLIIFVCLLILIFSWPMILGKVIGRLDKPVFVEVPISYQEADSWLLEQKKIGILDGKILHLPLTQEESIQYNWKFGYSGLEPSDTFFTAYPSISRGFNIKRIDDALSGLGSSFYSDYTDSTRILGNLQDFSVRFIVLHKDVDWTGGNLPNPQDLEKLLDRLEFLEKNQQFGDLIVYQVRDQYFKKAVTIEHDISLIYPGEEKLSIWPSLIKNPGTKLITPEIKEFTFNGSQTFIFPKSFFIYGAASDSASPVERLKNLKPLFIQTGMIQSLALADKVLALSKALNSNIDDYGKILKQVFPKAVEINKFQINGEESLLSAIFRTHIQTLQNLQQNTMELEKYLVESNLKPKYFDRDTDIRQVFKFDVPINGSFELMMLDSYPVPFLKFYINDKQELLNGKVLENTLSFGTLDLQKGDLEISYPVMLSENLASPAAVLNNDIEIPVNEISGSAVYRFSGNVRIDQGLGFYVLFYENQNPEPSARESLQSNPLAGWQKFQINFQTKSTTKKAKIVISPAGSKLTVSDIKIQKVLNNQIFLRSDKKGQTLLQDEAESVEFIKKSAIEYEGKIKLANPGFLFFKETFHPGWKLSLISAGETTFPKQHFLSNLYGNAWYIDKAGEYEFKIEFDPQKYFNIGIILTVLGGLFILAVAMNKRKKQI
;
A
#
# COMPACT_ATOMS: atom_id res chain seq x y z
N GLY A 1 19.36 -29.43 62.78
CA GLY A 1 17.98 -29.93 62.60
C GLY A 1 17.10 -28.95 61.86
N LYS A 2 16.58 -27.92 62.55
CA LYS A 2 15.54 -27.00 62.01
C LYS A 2 15.97 -26.11 60.83
N ASN A 3 17.22 -25.61 60.80
CA ASN A 3 17.70 -24.78 59.69
C ASN A 3 17.84 -25.54 58.36
N ASN A 4 18.15 -26.84 58.40
CA ASN A 4 18.23 -27.66 57.18
C ASN A 4 16.84 -27.97 56.63
N LEU A 5 15.84 -28.16 57.49
CA LEU A 5 14.45 -28.36 57.10
C LEU A 5 13.87 -27.12 56.43
N PHE A 6 14.05 -25.92 57.02
CA PHE A 6 13.60 -24.68 56.40
C PHE A 6 14.29 -24.41 55.05
N ARG A 7 15.61 -24.60 54.97
CA ARG A 7 16.37 -24.46 53.72
C ARG A 7 15.89 -25.44 52.64
N ASN A 8 15.66 -26.70 53.00
CA ASN A 8 15.18 -27.70 52.05
C ASN A 8 13.74 -27.42 51.59
N SER A 9 12.86 -26.99 52.50
CA SER A 9 11.50 -26.57 52.14
C SER A 9 11.49 -25.34 51.24
N LEU A 10 12.38 -24.36 51.48
CA LEU A 10 12.52 -23.18 50.64
C LEU A 10 13.03 -23.56 49.23
N ILE A 11 14.01 -24.45 49.13
CA ILE A 11 14.51 -24.94 47.83
C ILE A 11 13.41 -25.67 47.06
N ILE A 12 12.67 -26.58 47.72
CA ILE A 12 11.55 -27.30 47.09
C ILE A 12 10.47 -26.32 46.64
N PHE A 13 10.14 -25.32 47.46
CA PHE A 13 9.17 -24.28 47.11
C PHE A 13 9.62 -23.45 45.89
N VAL A 14 10.90 -23.06 45.83
CA VAL A 14 11.45 -22.35 44.67
C VAL A 14 11.47 -23.24 43.42
N CYS A 15 11.83 -24.52 43.54
CA CYS A 15 11.76 -25.46 42.43
C CYS A 15 10.33 -25.66 41.92
N LEU A 16 9.34 -25.77 42.82
CA LEU A 16 7.93 -25.85 42.45
C LEU A 16 7.45 -24.56 41.79
N LEU A 17 7.86 -23.39 42.28
CA LEU A 17 7.56 -22.11 41.62
C LEU A 17 8.15 -22.04 40.20
N ILE A 18 9.39 -22.49 40.01
CA ILE A 18 10.01 -22.55 38.67
C ILE A 18 9.24 -23.51 37.77
N LEU A 19 8.87 -24.70 38.24
CA LEU A 19 8.07 -25.66 37.46
C LEU A 19 6.68 -25.13 37.13
N ILE A 20 6.04 -24.43 38.08
CA ILE A 20 4.73 -23.78 37.89
C ILE A 20 4.84 -22.61 36.93
N PHE A 21 5.95 -21.86 36.87
CA PHE A 21 6.12 -20.78 35.90
C PHE A 21 6.58 -21.28 34.52
N SER A 22 7.36 -22.36 34.47
CA SER A 22 7.88 -22.95 33.24
C SER A 22 6.97 -24.02 32.64
N TRP A 23 5.81 -24.29 33.25
CA TRP A 23 4.85 -25.28 32.74
C TRP A 23 4.46 -25.09 31.26
N PRO A 24 4.28 -23.86 30.71
CA PRO A 24 3.96 -23.71 29.30
C PRO A 24 5.16 -24.10 28.43
N MET A 25 6.38 -23.94 28.92
CA MET A 25 7.61 -24.34 28.24
C MET A 25 7.80 -25.86 28.23
N ILE A 26 7.53 -26.50 29.37
CA ILE A 26 7.64 -27.97 29.53
C ILE A 26 6.59 -28.68 28.67
N LEU A 27 5.37 -28.13 28.58
CA LEU A 27 4.29 -28.70 27.77
C LEU A 27 4.31 -28.23 26.31
N GLY A 28 5.30 -27.42 25.90
CA GLY A 28 5.39 -26.88 24.55
C GLY A 28 4.24 -25.94 24.17
N LYS A 29 3.59 -25.31 25.15
CA LYS A 29 2.46 -24.35 25.02
C LYS A 29 2.89 -22.88 25.14
N VAL A 30 4.17 -22.55 24.88
CA VAL A 30 4.71 -21.18 25.01
C VAL A 30 4.14 -20.23 23.95
N ILE A 31 3.82 -20.74 22.77
CA ILE A 31 3.42 -19.96 21.60
C ILE A 31 2.12 -20.57 21.05
N GLY A 32 0.98 -19.87 21.12
CA GLY A 32 -0.30 -20.36 20.60
C GLY A 32 -1.49 -20.04 21.49
N ARG A 33 -2.69 -20.51 21.11
CA ARG A 33 -3.89 -20.43 21.97
C ARG A 33 -3.97 -21.68 22.84
N LEU A 34 -4.54 -21.57 24.05
CA LEU A 34 -4.65 -22.68 25.02
C LEU A 34 -5.33 -23.94 24.47
N ASP A 35 -6.17 -23.76 23.44
CA ASP A 35 -6.99 -24.75 22.74
C ASP A 35 -6.40 -25.25 21.41
N LYS A 36 -5.29 -24.70 20.93
CA LYS A 36 -4.64 -25.11 19.66
C LYS A 36 -3.19 -25.57 19.88
N PRO A 37 -2.74 -26.65 19.24
CA PRO A 37 -1.35 -27.10 19.37
C PRO A 37 -0.39 -26.09 18.72
N VAL A 38 0.86 -26.11 19.17
CA VAL A 38 1.93 -25.18 18.76
C VAL A 38 2.63 -25.61 17.46
N PHE A 39 2.30 -26.80 16.95
CA PHE A 39 2.84 -27.30 15.70
C PHE A 39 1.80 -27.17 14.58
N VAL A 40 2.31 -26.90 13.38
CA VAL A 40 1.55 -26.73 12.17
C VAL A 40 1.82 -27.94 11.28
N GLU A 41 0.77 -28.58 10.78
CA GLU A 41 0.87 -29.68 9.80
C GLU A 41 0.47 -29.13 8.43
N VAL A 42 1.47 -28.92 7.56
CA VAL A 42 1.24 -28.45 6.18
C VAL A 42 0.62 -29.61 5.38
N PRO A 43 -0.49 -29.40 4.66
CA PRO A 43 -1.11 -30.44 3.85
C PRO A 43 -0.16 -31.01 2.77
N ILE A 44 -0.18 -32.32 2.57
CA ILE A 44 0.66 -33.00 1.56
C ILE A 44 0.42 -32.48 0.13
N SER A 45 -0.77 -31.94 -0.12
CA SER A 45 -1.15 -31.34 -1.40
C SER A 45 -0.22 -30.21 -1.84
N TYR A 46 0.42 -29.48 -0.92
CA TYR A 46 1.40 -28.45 -1.26
C TYR A 46 2.64 -29.07 -1.94
N GLN A 47 3.15 -30.17 -1.38
CA GLN A 47 4.28 -30.90 -1.95
C GLN A 47 3.92 -31.55 -3.29
N GLU A 48 2.72 -32.12 -3.40
CA GLU A 48 2.21 -32.72 -4.65
C GLU A 48 2.08 -31.67 -5.76
N ALA A 49 1.54 -30.49 -5.43
CA ALA A 49 1.41 -29.38 -6.37
C ALA A 49 2.76 -28.85 -6.84
N ASP A 50 3.74 -28.63 -5.94
CA ASP A 50 5.09 -28.19 -6.33
C ASP A 50 5.80 -29.25 -7.18
N SER A 51 5.64 -30.54 -6.82
CA SER A 51 6.19 -31.66 -7.60
C SER A 51 5.61 -31.69 -9.02
N TRP A 52 4.31 -31.47 -9.18
CA TRP A 52 3.68 -31.37 -10.49
C TRP A 52 4.20 -30.19 -11.31
N LEU A 53 4.43 -29.04 -10.68
CA LEU A 53 5.03 -27.86 -11.32
C LEU A 53 6.49 -28.12 -11.74
N LEU A 54 7.27 -28.86 -10.94
CA LEU A 54 8.61 -29.30 -11.32
C LEU A 54 8.60 -30.19 -12.57
N GLU A 55 7.59 -31.04 -12.74
CA GLU A 55 7.43 -31.84 -13.96
C GLU A 55 7.11 -30.96 -15.18
N GLN A 56 6.31 -29.90 -15.03
CA GLN A 56 6.03 -28.94 -16.11
C GLN A 56 7.31 -28.28 -16.65
N LYS A 57 8.26 -28.01 -15.75
CA LYS A 57 9.59 -27.47 -16.10
C LYS A 57 10.41 -28.47 -16.90
N LYS A 58 10.34 -29.76 -16.56
CA LYS A 58 11.07 -30.84 -17.27
C LYS A 58 10.56 -31.06 -18.69
N ILE A 59 9.27 -30.79 -18.95
CA ILE A 59 8.66 -30.92 -20.28
C ILE A 59 8.75 -29.64 -21.14
N GLY A 60 9.50 -28.62 -20.69
CA GLY A 60 9.88 -27.47 -21.51
C GLY A 60 9.22 -26.13 -21.14
N ILE A 61 8.38 -26.07 -20.10
CA ILE A 61 7.85 -24.79 -19.60
C ILE A 61 8.88 -24.17 -18.65
N LEU A 62 9.90 -23.53 -19.22
CA LEU A 62 11.09 -23.10 -18.46
C LEU A 62 10.94 -21.74 -17.75
N ASP A 63 9.92 -20.94 -18.10
CA ASP A 63 9.81 -19.56 -17.67
C ASP A 63 8.43 -19.17 -17.10
N GLY A 64 8.45 -18.11 -16.28
CA GLY A 64 7.30 -17.54 -15.62
C GLY A 64 7.29 -17.74 -14.11
N LYS A 65 6.21 -17.25 -13.48
CA LYS A 65 6.02 -17.23 -12.03
C LYS A 65 4.70 -17.86 -11.62
N ILE A 66 4.60 -18.22 -10.35
CA ILE A 66 3.37 -18.64 -9.69
C ILE A 66 2.74 -17.44 -9.00
N LEU A 67 1.47 -17.17 -9.27
CA LEU A 67 0.66 -16.24 -8.50
C LEU A 67 -0.22 -17.02 -7.53
N HIS A 68 -0.08 -16.75 -6.23
CA HIS A 68 -0.95 -17.37 -5.22
C HIS A 68 -2.17 -16.49 -4.98
N LEU A 69 -3.36 -17.08 -5.13
CA LEU A 69 -4.64 -16.42 -4.88
C LEU A 69 -5.40 -17.15 -3.76
N PRO A 70 -6.09 -16.44 -2.84
CA PRO A 70 -6.15 -14.99 -2.73
C PRO A 70 -4.81 -14.32 -2.37
N LEU A 71 -4.40 -13.32 -3.15
CA LEU A 71 -3.17 -12.55 -2.88
C LEU A 71 -3.38 -11.62 -1.68
N THR A 72 -2.68 -11.87 -0.57
CA THR A 72 -2.72 -11.01 0.61
C THR A 72 -1.90 -9.72 0.38
N GLN A 73 -2.46 -8.59 0.81
CA GLN A 73 -1.77 -7.29 0.82
C GLN A 73 -0.91 -7.12 2.08
N GLU A 74 -1.02 -8.03 3.04
CA GLU A 74 -0.28 -8.04 4.29
C GLU A 74 0.80 -9.13 4.25
N GLU A 75 1.73 -9.10 5.20
CA GLU A 75 2.69 -10.19 5.36
C GLU A 75 2.04 -11.45 5.94
N SER A 76 0.92 -11.31 6.64
CA SER A 76 0.26 -12.40 7.35
C SER A 76 -0.93 -12.98 6.58
N ILE A 77 -1.19 -14.26 6.87
CA ILE A 77 -2.34 -15.00 6.37
C ILE A 77 -2.82 -16.00 7.42
N GLN A 78 -4.04 -16.48 7.24
CA GLN A 78 -4.61 -17.57 8.03
C GLN A 78 -5.07 -18.71 7.11
N TYR A 79 -4.74 -19.95 7.46
CA TYR A 79 -5.21 -21.15 6.78
C TYR A 79 -6.01 -22.04 7.72
N ASN A 80 -7.04 -22.68 7.17
CA ASN A 80 -7.90 -23.68 7.78
C ASN A 80 -7.28 -25.09 7.77
N TRP A 81 -5.96 -25.20 7.83
CA TRP A 81 -5.27 -26.49 7.97
C TRP A 81 -5.73 -27.21 9.23
N LYS A 82 -5.43 -28.51 9.33
CA LYS A 82 -5.90 -29.40 10.42
C LYS A 82 -5.72 -28.82 11.83
N PHE A 83 -4.64 -28.10 12.09
CA PHE A 83 -4.36 -27.43 13.36
C PHE A 83 -4.48 -25.90 13.30
N GLY A 84 -4.87 -25.37 12.14
CA GLY A 84 -4.85 -23.97 11.78
C GLY A 84 -3.44 -23.44 11.53
N TYR A 85 -3.36 -22.37 10.75
CA TYR A 85 -2.16 -21.56 10.60
C TYR A 85 -2.54 -20.09 10.73
N SER A 86 -1.71 -19.32 11.42
CA SER A 86 -1.79 -17.86 11.46
C SER A 86 -0.36 -17.34 11.57
N GLY A 87 0.15 -16.72 10.52
CA GLY A 87 1.55 -16.35 10.44
C GLY A 87 1.92 -15.73 9.10
N LEU A 88 3.22 -15.69 8.81
CA LEU A 88 3.76 -15.19 7.55
C LEU A 88 3.26 -16.06 6.38
N GLU A 89 2.78 -15.45 5.29
CA GLU A 89 2.34 -16.20 4.11
C GLU A 89 3.49 -17.08 3.54
N PRO A 90 3.39 -18.42 3.59
CA PRO A 90 4.53 -19.33 3.42
C PRO A 90 4.66 -19.95 2.02
N SER A 91 3.79 -19.61 1.06
CA SER A 91 3.78 -20.28 -0.24
C SER A 91 5.09 -20.14 -1.02
N ASP A 92 5.83 -19.05 -0.83
CA ASP A 92 7.17 -18.85 -1.43
C ASP A 92 8.22 -19.86 -0.93
N THR A 93 7.96 -20.49 0.22
CA THR A 93 8.83 -21.51 0.83
C THR A 93 8.47 -22.91 0.37
N PHE A 94 7.19 -23.18 0.10
CA PHE A 94 6.71 -24.50 -0.30
C PHE A 94 6.75 -24.75 -1.81
N PHE A 95 6.68 -23.68 -2.60
CA PHE A 95 6.73 -23.75 -4.06
C PHE A 95 8.10 -23.35 -4.57
N THR A 96 8.89 -24.33 -5.00
CA THR A 96 10.28 -24.15 -5.43
C THR A 96 10.46 -24.32 -6.95
N ALA A 97 9.45 -24.85 -7.64
CA ALA A 97 9.50 -25.07 -9.09
C ALA A 97 9.75 -23.79 -9.90
N TYR A 98 9.01 -22.73 -9.52
CA TYR A 98 9.03 -21.40 -10.12
C TYR A 98 9.00 -20.34 -9.02
N PRO A 99 9.45 -19.09 -9.29
CA PRO A 99 9.31 -18.01 -8.33
C PRO A 99 7.84 -17.71 -8.01
N SER A 100 7.54 -17.45 -6.74
CA SER A 100 6.18 -17.18 -6.26
C SER A 100 5.92 -15.70 -5.99
N ILE A 101 4.70 -15.27 -6.32
CA ILE A 101 4.08 -14.01 -5.91
C ILE A 101 2.94 -14.39 -4.95
N SER A 102 3.19 -14.30 -3.65
CA SER A 102 2.23 -14.73 -2.61
C SER A 102 1.84 -13.63 -1.62
N ARG A 103 2.67 -12.60 -1.47
CA ARG A 103 2.48 -11.51 -0.51
C ARG A 103 3.22 -10.24 -0.94
N GLY A 104 2.94 -9.14 -0.24
CA GLY A 104 3.75 -7.92 -0.31
C GLY A 104 5.18 -8.10 0.22
N PHE A 105 6.08 -7.24 -0.23
CA PHE A 105 7.49 -7.18 0.17
C PHE A 105 7.78 -6.09 1.22
N ASN A 106 6.74 -5.38 1.69
CA ASN A 106 6.86 -4.17 2.53
C ASN A 106 7.67 -3.05 1.84
N ILE A 107 7.69 -3.08 0.50
CA ILE A 107 8.26 -2.03 -0.34
C ILE A 107 7.07 -1.35 -0.99
N LYS A 108 6.65 -0.23 -0.41
CA LYS A 108 5.40 0.45 -0.73
C LYS A 108 5.03 0.48 -2.23
N ARG A 109 5.96 0.86 -3.12
CA ARG A 109 5.68 0.95 -4.56
C ARG A 109 5.40 -0.42 -5.20
N ILE A 110 6.16 -1.43 -4.80
CA ILE A 110 5.97 -2.81 -5.24
C ILE A 110 4.67 -3.35 -4.65
N ASP A 111 4.37 -3.04 -3.39
CA ASP A 111 3.15 -3.50 -2.72
C ASP A 111 1.89 -2.82 -3.28
N ASP A 112 1.98 -1.57 -3.71
CA ASP A 112 0.91 -0.89 -4.43
C ASP A 112 0.61 -1.65 -5.75
N ALA A 113 1.65 -2.15 -6.41
CA ALA A 113 1.54 -2.99 -7.60
C ALA A 113 0.97 -4.37 -7.37
N LEU A 114 1.38 -5.03 -6.31
CA LEU A 114 0.78 -6.30 -5.92
C LEU A 114 -0.67 -6.11 -5.45
N SER A 115 -0.98 -5.01 -4.79
CA SER A 115 -2.33 -4.64 -4.40
C SER A 115 -3.23 -4.42 -5.62
N GLY A 116 -2.72 -3.73 -6.65
CA GLY A 116 -3.41 -3.57 -7.93
C GLY A 116 -3.63 -4.91 -8.64
N LEU A 117 -2.59 -5.76 -8.72
CA LEU A 117 -2.67 -7.11 -9.28
C LEU A 117 -3.74 -7.94 -8.55
N GLY A 118 -3.71 -8.00 -7.23
CA GLY A 118 -4.70 -8.72 -6.42
C GLY A 118 -6.11 -8.18 -6.66
N SER A 119 -6.30 -6.86 -6.57
CA SER A 119 -7.62 -6.21 -6.73
C SER A 119 -8.26 -6.47 -8.09
N SER A 120 -7.45 -6.75 -9.13
CA SER A 120 -7.91 -7.09 -10.49
C SER A 120 -8.81 -8.32 -10.53
N PHE A 121 -8.66 -9.22 -9.56
CA PHE A 121 -9.42 -10.48 -9.50
C PHE A 121 -10.71 -10.35 -8.67
N TYR A 122 -10.95 -9.26 -7.94
CA TYR A 122 -12.04 -9.21 -6.94
C TYR A 122 -12.95 -7.99 -7.06
N SER A 123 -12.52 -6.95 -7.78
CA SER A 123 -13.35 -5.78 -8.02
C SER A 123 -14.55 -6.09 -8.92
N ASP A 124 -15.59 -5.26 -8.89
CA ASP A 124 -16.72 -5.35 -9.85
C ASP A 124 -16.30 -5.09 -11.30
N TYR A 125 -15.03 -4.73 -11.52
CA TYR A 125 -14.40 -4.40 -12.79
C TYR A 125 -13.57 -5.56 -13.35
N THR A 126 -14.15 -6.77 -13.39
CA THR A 126 -13.49 -7.94 -13.98
C THR A 126 -13.46 -7.86 -15.52
N ASP A 127 -12.64 -6.97 -16.07
CA ASP A 127 -12.26 -6.96 -17.47
C ASP A 127 -11.17 -8.02 -17.69
N SER A 128 -11.52 -9.07 -18.44
CA SER A 128 -10.62 -10.16 -18.79
C SER A 128 -9.33 -9.67 -19.47
N THR A 129 -9.41 -8.59 -20.25
CA THR A 129 -8.26 -8.00 -20.95
C THR A 129 -7.26 -7.40 -19.97
N ARG A 130 -7.76 -6.74 -18.92
CA ARG A 130 -6.91 -6.16 -17.86
C ARG A 130 -6.28 -7.24 -16.99
N ILE A 131 -7.05 -8.27 -16.62
CA ILE A 131 -6.52 -9.42 -15.87
C ILE A 131 -5.38 -10.05 -16.67
N LEU A 132 -5.58 -10.30 -17.97
CA LEU A 132 -4.55 -10.84 -18.83
C LEU A 132 -3.30 -9.92 -18.91
N GLY A 133 -3.49 -8.62 -19.12
CA GLY A 133 -2.40 -7.65 -19.14
C GLY A 133 -1.56 -7.69 -17.85
N ASN A 134 -2.22 -7.76 -16.69
CA ASN A 134 -1.55 -7.84 -15.40
C ASN A 134 -0.78 -9.16 -15.24
N LEU A 135 -1.36 -10.29 -15.62
CA LEU A 135 -0.64 -11.56 -15.61
C LEU A 135 0.61 -11.51 -16.51
N GLN A 136 0.51 -10.88 -17.68
CA GLN A 136 1.62 -10.71 -18.61
C GLN A 136 2.71 -9.76 -18.10
N ASP A 137 2.35 -8.69 -17.40
CA ASP A 137 3.28 -7.70 -16.85
C ASP A 137 4.10 -8.25 -15.68
N PHE A 138 3.55 -9.19 -14.93
CA PHE A 138 4.23 -9.89 -13.85
C PHE A 138 4.88 -11.22 -14.30
N SER A 139 4.73 -11.58 -15.58
CA SER A 139 5.14 -12.86 -16.15
C SER A 139 4.60 -14.07 -15.38
N VAL A 140 3.33 -14.00 -15.00
CA VAL A 140 2.63 -15.12 -14.36
C VAL A 140 2.38 -16.19 -15.41
N ARG A 141 2.86 -17.40 -15.12
CA ARG A 141 2.60 -18.62 -15.92
C ARG A 141 1.56 -19.50 -15.24
N PHE A 142 1.64 -19.59 -13.92
CA PHE A 142 0.75 -20.44 -13.12
C PHE A 142 0.03 -19.61 -12.07
N ILE A 143 -1.20 -19.99 -11.76
CA ILE A 143 -1.95 -19.47 -10.63
C ILE A 143 -2.25 -20.67 -9.72
N VAL A 144 -1.92 -20.56 -8.44
CA VAL A 144 -2.35 -21.51 -7.41
C VAL A 144 -3.45 -20.86 -6.60
N LEU A 145 -4.67 -21.37 -6.73
CA LEU A 145 -5.81 -20.96 -5.93
C LEU A 145 -5.87 -21.80 -4.64
N HIS A 146 -5.83 -21.11 -3.51
CA HIS A 146 -5.88 -21.67 -2.16
C HIS A 146 -7.32 -21.60 -1.61
N LYS A 147 -8.03 -22.73 -1.60
CA LYS A 147 -9.39 -22.81 -1.03
C LYS A 147 -9.40 -23.02 0.49
N ASP A 148 -8.24 -23.29 1.06
CA ASP A 148 -7.98 -23.51 2.48
C ASP A 148 -7.67 -22.22 3.26
N VAL A 149 -7.61 -21.06 2.62
CA VAL A 149 -7.45 -19.76 3.29
C VAL A 149 -8.68 -19.39 4.11
N ASP A 150 -8.48 -18.93 5.35
CA ASP A 150 -9.53 -18.24 6.11
C ASP A 150 -9.66 -16.79 5.63
N TRP A 151 -10.47 -16.61 4.60
CA TRP A 151 -10.71 -15.31 3.98
C TRP A 151 -11.59 -14.39 4.82
N THR A 152 -12.36 -14.93 5.77
CA THR A 152 -13.33 -14.15 6.57
C THR A 152 -12.64 -13.27 7.62
N GLY A 153 -11.48 -13.71 8.10
CA GLY A 153 -10.68 -12.97 9.08
C GLY A 153 -9.87 -11.80 8.51
N GLY A 154 -9.77 -11.65 7.19
CA GLY A 154 -8.88 -10.68 6.53
C GLY A 154 -9.57 -9.70 5.56
N ASN A 155 -8.77 -8.94 4.81
CA ASN A 155 -9.21 -8.24 3.60
C ASN A 155 -8.98 -9.13 2.37
N LEU A 156 -9.49 -10.35 2.43
CA LEU A 156 -9.34 -11.34 1.37
C LEU A 156 -10.70 -11.66 0.73
N PRO A 157 -10.72 -11.87 -0.59
CA PRO A 157 -11.90 -12.34 -1.31
C PRO A 157 -12.19 -13.80 -1.01
N ASN A 158 -13.44 -14.18 -1.25
CA ASN A 158 -13.89 -15.56 -1.16
C ASN A 158 -13.22 -16.44 -2.26
N PRO A 159 -12.46 -17.50 -1.89
CA PRO A 159 -11.83 -18.42 -2.85
C PRO A 159 -12.80 -19.12 -3.81
N GLN A 160 -14.05 -19.37 -3.41
CA GLN A 160 -15.05 -19.97 -4.29
C GLN A 160 -15.54 -19.02 -5.37
N ASP A 161 -15.65 -17.72 -5.08
CA ASP A 161 -16.00 -16.73 -6.11
C ASP A 161 -14.83 -16.47 -7.05
N LEU A 162 -13.62 -16.56 -6.51
CA LEU A 162 -12.38 -16.58 -7.27
C LEU A 162 -12.31 -17.74 -8.27
N GLU A 163 -12.62 -18.96 -7.83
CA GLU A 163 -12.65 -20.13 -8.70
C GLU A 163 -13.59 -19.92 -9.89
N LYS A 164 -14.82 -19.43 -9.65
CA LYS A 164 -15.79 -19.11 -10.71
C LYS A 164 -15.28 -18.05 -11.69
N LEU A 165 -14.54 -17.06 -11.18
CA LEU A 165 -13.87 -16.08 -12.03
C LEU A 165 -12.80 -16.75 -12.89
N LEU A 166 -11.87 -17.51 -12.30
CA LEU A 166 -10.77 -18.12 -13.04
C LEU A 166 -11.27 -19.11 -14.10
N ASP A 167 -12.29 -19.90 -13.77
CA ASP A 167 -12.90 -20.89 -14.67
C ASP A 167 -13.52 -20.27 -15.94
N ARG A 168 -13.88 -18.98 -15.92
CA ARG A 168 -14.49 -18.29 -17.07
C ARG A 168 -13.48 -17.56 -17.96
N LEU A 169 -12.22 -17.45 -17.55
CA LEU A 169 -11.19 -16.73 -18.30
C LEU A 169 -10.58 -17.64 -19.37
N GLU A 170 -10.88 -17.37 -20.64
CA GLU A 170 -10.48 -18.23 -21.76
C GLU A 170 -8.96 -18.43 -21.90
N PHE A 171 -8.16 -17.45 -21.45
CA PHE A 171 -6.70 -17.52 -21.46
C PHE A 171 -6.10 -18.37 -20.33
N LEU A 172 -6.92 -18.85 -19.40
CA LEU A 172 -6.53 -19.80 -18.37
C LEU A 172 -6.99 -21.21 -18.73
N GLU A 173 -6.19 -22.18 -18.33
CA GLU A 173 -6.51 -23.59 -18.35
C GLU A 173 -6.47 -24.11 -16.92
N LYS A 174 -7.54 -24.76 -16.46
CA LYS A 174 -7.58 -25.43 -15.15
C LYS A 174 -6.92 -26.81 -15.31
N ASN A 175 -5.70 -26.98 -14.81
CA ASN A 175 -4.93 -28.20 -15.04
C ASN A 175 -5.26 -29.29 -14.03
N GLN A 176 -5.01 -29.04 -12.74
CA GLN A 176 -5.04 -30.07 -11.72
C GLN A 176 -5.45 -29.50 -10.36
N GLN A 177 -6.12 -30.33 -9.56
CA GLN A 177 -6.46 -30.03 -8.17
C GLN A 177 -5.71 -31.01 -7.23
N PHE A 178 -5.16 -30.47 -6.14
CA PHE A 178 -4.45 -31.19 -5.09
C PHE A 178 -5.06 -30.77 -3.75
N GLY A 179 -5.90 -31.62 -3.16
CA GLY A 179 -6.67 -31.24 -1.96
C GLY A 179 -7.47 -29.94 -2.21
N ASP A 180 -7.18 -28.91 -1.41
CA ASP A 180 -7.79 -27.58 -1.50
C ASP A 180 -7.04 -26.61 -2.42
N LEU A 181 -5.99 -27.06 -3.11
CA LEU A 181 -5.22 -26.26 -4.07
C LEU A 181 -5.66 -26.56 -5.50
N ILE A 182 -5.90 -25.52 -6.30
CA ILE A 182 -6.20 -25.65 -7.73
C ILE A 182 -5.14 -24.91 -8.53
N VAL A 183 -4.53 -25.59 -9.49
CA VAL A 183 -3.51 -25.01 -10.37
C VAL A 183 -4.12 -24.66 -11.73
N TYR A 184 -4.00 -23.39 -12.10
CA TYR A 184 -4.31 -22.89 -13.44
C TYR A 184 -3.02 -22.51 -14.17
N GLN A 185 -3.00 -22.71 -15.48
CA GLN A 185 -1.92 -22.28 -16.37
C GLN A 185 -2.42 -21.20 -17.34
N VAL A 186 -1.61 -20.17 -17.54
CA VAL A 186 -1.79 -19.23 -18.65
C VAL A 186 -1.37 -19.95 -19.94
N ARG A 187 -2.31 -20.10 -20.88
CA ARG A 187 -2.03 -20.79 -22.16
C ARG A 187 -0.89 -20.10 -22.91
N ASP A 188 -0.10 -20.87 -23.64
CA ASP A 188 1.16 -20.37 -24.26
C ASP A 188 0.98 -19.14 -25.15
N GLN A 189 -0.09 -19.09 -25.95
CA GLN A 189 -0.40 -17.97 -26.83
C GLN A 189 -0.64 -16.64 -26.09
N TYR A 190 -1.00 -16.70 -24.80
CA TYR A 190 -1.28 -15.54 -23.96
C TYR A 190 -0.14 -15.20 -22.99
N PHE A 191 0.84 -16.09 -22.84
CA PHE A 191 1.95 -15.88 -21.92
C PHE A 191 2.97 -14.87 -22.47
N LYS A 192 3.51 -14.01 -21.60
CA LYS A 192 4.60 -13.09 -21.93
C LYS A 192 5.80 -13.34 -21.02
N LYS A 193 6.94 -13.60 -21.65
CA LYS A 193 8.20 -13.93 -20.98
C LYS A 193 8.71 -12.79 -20.10
N ALA A 194 9.66 -13.11 -19.23
CA ALA A 194 10.24 -12.20 -18.25
C ALA A 194 11.11 -11.09 -18.86
N VAL A 195 11.70 -11.34 -20.04
CA VAL A 195 12.44 -10.33 -20.81
C VAL A 195 11.65 -10.03 -22.10
N THR A 196 11.27 -8.77 -22.30
CA THR A 196 10.58 -8.31 -23.52
C THR A 196 11.17 -7.01 -24.03
N ILE A 197 10.94 -6.71 -25.31
CA ILE A 197 11.22 -5.40 -25.92
C ILE A 197 9.89 -4.69 -26.12
N GLU A 198 9.84 -3.42 -25.71
CA GLU A 198 8.62 -2.62 -25.69
C GLU A 198 8.89 -1.22 -26.23
N HIS A 199 7.91 -0.71 -26.97
CA HIS A 199 8.01 0.56 -27.70
C HIS A 199 6.90 1.55 -27.32
N ASP A 200 5.71 1.04 -26.97
CA ASP A 200 4.61 1.87 -26.48
C ASP A 200 4.71 2.05 -24.96
N ILE A 201 5.28 3.20 -24.58
CA ILE A 201 5.60 3.50 -23.19
C ILE A 201 4.80 4.69 -22.69
N SER A 202 4.17 4.52 -21.53
CA SER A 202 3.65 5.61 -20.72
C SER A 202 4.60 5.94 -19.58
N LEU A 203 4.80 7.24 -19.37
CA LEU A 203 5.61 7.76 -18.27
C LEU A 203 4.75 7.94 -17.03
N ILE A 204 5.25 7.49 -15.89
CA ILE A 204 4.65 7.77 -14.59
C ILE A 204 5.67 8.53 -13.75
N TYR A 205 5.27 9.70 -13.26
CA TYR A 205 5.97 10.44 -12.22
C TYR A 205 5.20 10.22 -10.92
N PRO A 206 5.51 9.15 -10.17
CA PRO A 206 4.81 8.85 -8.93
C PRO A 206 5.26 9.80 -7.83
N GLY A 207 4.32 10.23 -7.00
CA GLY A 207 4.61 10.91 -5.74
C GLY A 207 4.52 9.95 -4.56
N GLU A 208 4.38 10.48 -3.35
CA GLU A 208 4.28 9.68 -2.11
C GLU A 208 2.91 9.03 -1.88
N GLU A 209 2.09 8.86 -2.91
CA GLU A 209 0.74 8.30 -2.76
C GLU A 209 0.69 6.80 -3.02
N LYS A 210 -0.34 6.13 -2.47
CA LYS A 210 -0.59 4.70 -2.73
C LYS A 210 -1.25 4.55 -4.10
N LEU A 211 -0.63 3.77 -4.98
CA LEU A 211 -1.12 3.54 -6.34
C LEU A 211 -1.94 2.24 -6.47
N SER A 212 -2.83 1.93 -5.52
CA SER A 212 -3.56 0.65 -5.47
C SER A 212 -4.46 0.34 -6.69
N ILE A 213 -4.57 1.28 -7.63
CA ILE A 213 -5.45 1.23 -8.79
C ILE A 213 -4.70 1.26 -10.13
N TRP A 214 -3.37 1.25 -10.14
CA TRP A 214 -2.62 1.62 -11.34
C TRP A 214 -2.84 0.72 -12.56
N PRO A 215 -3.21 -0.58 -12.47
CA PRO A 215 -3.60 -1.29 -13.70
C PRO A 215 -4.87 -0.73 -14.35
N SER A 216 -5.77 -0.14 -13.56
CA SER A 216 -7.02 0.43 -14.05
C SER A 216 -6.89 1.84 -14.64
N LEU A 217 -5.72 2.48 -14.47
CA LEU A 217 -5.43 3.82 -15.02
C LEU A 217 -4.99 3.78 -16.49
N ILE A 218 -4.48 2.63 -16.95
CA ILE A 218 -4.00 2.46 -18.30
C ILE A 218 -5.20 2.24 -19.22
N LYS A 219 -5.44 3.21 -20.11
CA LYS A 219 -6.57 3.17 -21.05
C LYS A 219 -6.46 2.02 -22.05
N ASN A 220 -5.24 1.70 -22.47
CA ASN A 220 -4.95 0.66 -23.44
C ASN A 220 -4.28 -0.53 -22.74
N PRO A 221 -5.00 -1.66 -22.56
CA PRO A 221 -4.42 -2.89 -22.05
C PRO A 221 -3.24 -3.31 -22.96
N GLY A 222 -2.01 -3.18 -22.47
CA GLY A 222 -0.80 -3.50 -23.22
C GLY A 222 0.28 -2.42 -23.17
N THR A 223 -0.08 -1.14 -23.02
CA THR A 223 0.88 -0.04 -22.88
C THR A 223 1.72 -0.23 -21.62
N LYS A 224 3.04 -0.11 -21.75
CA LYS A 224 3.96 -0.36 -20.63
C LYS A 224 4.28 0.90 -19.87
N LEU A 225 4.49 0.77 -18.56
CA LEU A 225 4.80 1.88 -17.69
C LEU A 225 6.29 1.92 -17.38
N ILE A 226 6.87 3.11 -17.42
CA ILE A 226 8.18 3.36 -16.81
C ILE A 226 8.11 4.55 -15.86
N THR A 227 8.85 4.44 -14.77
CA THR A 227 9.08 5.52 -13.82
C THR A 227 10.54 5.97 -13.93
N PRO A 228 10.81 7.20 -14.41
CA PRO A 228 12.15 7.77 -14.44
C PRO A 228 12.64 8.12 -13.03
N GLU A 229 13.85 7.69 -12.68
CA GLU A 229 14.52 8.11 -11.45
C GLU A 229 15.04 9.56 -11.52
N ILE A 230 15.28 10.09 -12.73
CA ILE A 230 15.91 11.39 -12.96
C ILE A 230 14.89 12.36 -13.60
N LYS A 231 14.76 13.57 -13.03
CA LYS A 231 13.85 14.64 -13.53
C LYS A 231 14.16 15.14 -14.95
N GLU A 232 15.34 14.82 -15.48
CA GLU A 232 15.83 15.27 -16.78
C GLU A 232 15.60 14.27 -17.91
N PHE A 233 14.97 13.11 -17.63
CA PHE A 233 14.64 12.18 -18.71
C PHE A 233 13.55 12.74 -19.62
N THR A 234 13.93 13.09 -20.84
CA THR A 234 13.05 13.57 -21.90
C THR A 234 12.76 12.44 -22.88
N PHE A 235 11.69 11.68 -22.63
CA PHE A 235 11.10 10.74 -23.60
C PHE A 235 9.66 11.16 -23.88
N ASN A 236 9.23 11.08 -25.14
CA ASN A 236 7.85 11.37 -25.50
C ASN A 236 7.05 10.06 -25.49
N GLY A 237 6.59 9.67 -24.30
CA GLY A 237 5.67 8.55 -24.13
C GLY A 237 4.32 8.78 -24.80
N SER A 238 3.54 7.71 -24.95
CA SER A 238 2.16 7.75 -25.42
C SER A 238 1.22 8.42 -24.42
N GLN A 239 1.49 8.25 -23.12
CA GLN A 239 0.82 9.00 -22.06
C GLN A 239 1.82 9.39 -20.97
N THR A 240 1.52 10.48 -20.26
CA THR A 240 2.26 10.86 -19.05
C THR A 240 1.29 11.07 -17.91
N PHE A 241 1.57 10.40 -16.79
CA PHE A 241 0.84 10.55 -15.53
C PHE A 241 1.73 11.24 -14.50
N ILE A 242 1.21 12.26 -13.84
CA ILE A 242 1.90 12.97 -12.75
C ILE A 242 1.03 12.88 -11.50
N PHE A 243 1.54 12.19 -10.50
CA PHE A 243 0.92 12.10 -9.20
C PHE A 243 1.46 13.20 -8.27
N PRO A 244 0.67 13.64 -7.29
CA PRO A 244 1.09 14.66 -6.35
C PRO A 244 2.26 14.14 -5.49
N LYS A 245 3.30 14.96 -5.36
CA LYS A 245 4.47 14.66 -4.52
C LYS A 245 4.11 14.58 -3.05
N SER A 246 3.16 15.42 -2.62
CA SER A 246 2.61 15.42 -1.26
C SER A 246 1.18 15.95 -1.23
N PHE A 247 0.50 15.66 -0.12
CA PHE A 247 -0.89 15.99 0.10
C PHE A 247 -1.11 16.50 1.54
N PHE A 248 -2.04 17.44 1.68
CA PHE A 248 -2.42 18.01 2.97
C PHE A 248 -3.93 18.14 3.09
N ILE A 249 -4.44 17.93 4.30
CA ILE A 249 -5.81 18.34 4.68
C ILE A 249 -5.70 19.60 5.53
N TYR A 250 -6.36 20.67 5.10
CA TYR A 250 -6.35 22.00 5.71
C TYR A 250 -7.77 22.48 5.97
N GLY A 251 -8.03 23.18 7.07
CA GLY A 251 -9.35 23.76 7.34
C GLY A 251 -9.38 24.50 8.66
N ALA A 252 -10.36 25.38 8.84
CA ALA A 252 -10.62 25.98 10.14
C ALA A 252 -11.14 24.88 11.09
N ALA A 253 -10.38 24.56 12.13
CA ALA A 253 -10.97 23.87 13.27
C ALA A 253 -12.03 24.84 13.86
N SER A 254 -13.30 24.56 13.60
CA SER A 254 -14.40 25.26 14.26
C SER A 254 -14.46 24.79 15.71
N ASP A 255 -13.57 25.27 16.58
CA ASP A 255 -13.73 25.02 18.02
C ASP A 255 -13.04 26.07 18.87
N SER A 256 -13.79 26.49 19.89
CA SER A 256 -13.43 27.35 21.02
C SER A 256 -12.34 26.77 21.93
N ALA A 257 -11.78 25.60 21.58
CA ALA A 257 -10.77 24.90 22.35
C ALA A 257 -9.41 25.61 22.33
N SER A 258 -8.71 25.59 23.46
CA SER A 258 -7.38 26.18 23.57
C SER A 258 -6.36 25.42 22.68
N PRO A 259 -5.26 26.05 22.22
CA PRO A 259 -4.28 25.37 21.37
C PRO A 259 -3.65 24.12 21.98
N VAL A 260 -3.51 24.08 23.31
CA VAL A 260 -3.03 22.91 24.07
C VAL A 260 -4.06 21.78 24.05
N GLU A 261 -5.34 22.12 24.09
CA GLU A 261 -6.46 21.17 24.02
C GLU A 261 -6.62 20.62 22.60
N ARG A 262 -6.38 21.43 21.57
CA ARG A 262 -6.27 20.95 20.17
C ARG A 262 -5.14 19.92 20.01
N LEU A 263 -3.94 20.20 20.54
CA LEU A 263 -2.82 19.23 20.50
C LEU A 263 -3.11 17.95 21.32
N LYS A 264 -3.81 18.06 22.45
CA LYS A 264 -4.27 16.89 23.22
C LYS A 264 -5.34 16.08 22.48
N ASN A 265 -6.21 16.73 21.73
CA ASN A 265 -7.27 16.09 20.93
C ASN A 265 -6.75 15.44 19.63
N LEU A 266 -5.50 15.72 19.23
CA LEU A 266 -4.80 14.93 18.19
C LEU A 266 -4.28 13.59 18.73
N LYS A 267 -4.19 13.42 20.07
CA LYS A 267 -3.71 12.19 20.70
C LYS A 267 -4.57 10.95 20.38
N PRO A 268 -5.93 11.03 20.43
CA PRO A 268 -6.80 9.97 19.95
C PRO A 268 -6.62 9.66 18.46
N LEU A 269 -6.37 10.69 17.63
CA LEU A 269 -6.11 10.52 16.19
C LEU A 269 -4.83 9.71 15.96
N PHE A 270 -3.74 9.97 16.70
CA PHE A 270 -2.50 9.18 16.65
C PHE A 270 -2.70 7.71 17.07
N ILE A 271 -3.59 7.46 18.03
CA ILE A 271 -3.92 6.11 18.50
C ILE A 271 -4.76 5.39 17.44
N GLN A 272 -5.73 6.09 16.84
CA GLN A 272 -6.62 5.56 15.80
C GLN A 272 -5.89 5.24 14.49
N THR A 273 -4.81 5.97 14.18
CA THR A 273 -3.96 5.71 13.00
C THR A 273 -2.77 4.77 13.27
N GLY A 274 -2.64 4.22 14.49
CA GLY A 274 -1.59 3.25 14.84
C GLY A 274 -0.18 3.82 14.99
N MET A 275 -0.05 5.13 15.17
CA MET A 275 1.23 5.87 15.11
C MET A 275 1.88 6.05 16.50
N ILE A 276 2.47 4.98 17.03
CA ILE A 276 3.05 4.96 18.41
C ILE A 276 4.32 5.82 18.55
N GLN A 277 5.15 5.92 17.51
CA GLN A 277 6.39 6.74 17.51
C GLN A 277 6.06 8.26 17.47
N SER A 278 4.97 8.61 16.80
CA SER A 278 4.46 9.97 16.67
C SER A 278 3.87 10.50 17.99
N LEU A 279 3.49 9.61 18.91
CA LEU A 279 3.10 9.97 20.29
C LEU A 279 4.27 10.59 21.07
N ALA A 280 5.46 10.00 20.96
CA ALA A 280 6.67 10.52 21.59
C ALA A 280 7.14 11.84 20.95
N LEU A 281 6.93 12.00 19.63
CA LEU A 281 7.16 13.26 18.93
C LEU A 281 6.16 14.34 19.35
N ALA A 282 4.87 14.00 19.46
CA ALA A 282 3.84 14.89 19.95
C ALA A 282 4.10 15.31 21.40
N ASP A 283 4.54 14.40 22.26
CA ASP A 283 4.94 14.70 23.64
C ASP A 283 6.18 15.61 23.69
N LYS A 284 7.17 15.40 22.81
CA LYS A 284 8.33 16.30 22.66
C LYS A 284 7.91 17.69 22.18
N VAL A 285 7.04 17.78 21.17
CA VAL A 285 6.51 19.07 20.66
C VAL A 285 5.63 19.77 21.70
N LEU A 286 4.86 19.02 22.49
CA LEU A 286 4.04 19.52 23.60
C LEU A 286 4.89 19.97 24.80
N ALA A 287 6.03 19.33 25.04
CA ALA A 287 7.00 19.78 26.04
C ALA A 287 7.71 21.07 25.60
N LEU A 288 8.01 21.20 24.30
CA LEU A 288 8.63 22.39 23.71
C LEU A 288 7.71 23.61 23.73
N SER A 289 6.41 23.44 23.48
CA SER A 289 5.43 24.54 23.58
C SER A 289 5.28 25.10 24.99
N LYS A 290 5.57 24.30 26.03
CA LYS A 290 5.63 24.76 27.44
C LYS A 290 6.92 25.51 27.78
N ALA A 291 7.99 25.32 27.02
CA ALA A 291 9.29 25.96 27.26
C ALA A 291 9.43 27.34 26.58
N LEU A 292 8.42 27.78 25.81
CA LEU A 292 8.45 29.00 24.99
C LEU A 292 8.20 30.28 25.82
N ASN A 293 9.22 30.66 26.60
CA ASN A 293 9.48 32.03 27.05
C ASN A 293 10.80 32.59 26.44
N SER A 294 11.38 31.88 25.46
CA SER A 294 12.66 32.21 24.84
C SER A 294 12.51 32.49 23.33
N ASN A 295 13.37 33.37 22.82
CA ASN A 295 13.45 33.91 21.45
C ASN A 295 13.15 32.89 20.31
N ILE A 296 12.51 33.36 19.24
CA ILE A 296 12.05 32.59 18.07
C ILE A 296 13.19 31.90 17.30
N ASP A 297 14.41 32.45 17.35
CA ASP A 297 15.61 31.87 16.72
C ASP A 297 16.00 30.53 17.36
N ASP A 298 15.81 30.40 18.68
CA ASP A 298 16.13 29.18 19.40
C ASP A 298 15.08 28.10 19.16
N TYR A 299 13.81 28.49 18.93
CA TYR A 299 12.78 27.59 18.45
C TYR A 299 13.11 27.00 17.08
N GLY A 300 13.57 27.82 16.13
CA GLY A 300 14.02 27.37 14.81
C GLY A 300 15.22 26.41 14.87
N LYS A 301 16.17 26.62 15.80
CA LYS A 301 17.29 25.69 16.05
C LYS A 301 16.82 24.36 16.65
N ILE A 302 15.88 24.40 17.59
CA ILE A 302 15.33 23.20 18.22
C ILE A 302 14.53 22.38 17.21
N LEU A 303 13.77 23.01 16.31
CA LEU A 303 13.11 22.32 15.20
C LEU A 303 14.13 21.57 14.32
N LYS A 304 15.29 22.16 14.03
CA LYS A 304 16.38 21.48 13.29
C LYS A 304 17.01 20.31 14.06
N GLN A 305 16.90 20.29 15.39
CA GLN A 305 17.39 19.19 16.24
C GLN A 305 16.35 18.06 16.39
N VAL A 306 15.06 18.39 16.41
CA VAL A 306 13.95 17.42 16.49
C VAL A 306 13.67 16.79 15.12
N PHE A 307 13.82 17.59 14.06
CA PHE A 307 13.59 17.21 12.66
C PHE A 307 14.87 17.41 11.82
N PRO A 308 16.00 16.77 12.17
CA PRO A 308 17.21 16.94 11.38
C PRO A 308 16.99 16.30 10.01
N LYS A 309 16.81 17.15 8.98
CA LYS A 309 16.40 16.77 7.61
C LYS A 309 15.30 15.71 7.65
N ALA A 310 14.03 16.13 7.61
CA ALA A 310 12.84 15.28 7.46
C ALA A 310 12.84 14.34 6.22
N VAL A 311 13.97 14.19 5.54
CA VAL A 311 14.23 13.33 4.38
C VAL A 311 15.04 12.08 4.75
N GLU A 312 15.78 12.05 5.87
CA GLU A 312 16.67 10.91 6.20
C GLU A 312 16.16 10.00 7.32
N ILE A 313 15.18 10.43 8.13
CA ILE A 313 14.62 9.58 9.18
C ILE A 313 13.46 8.75 8.60
N ASN A 314 13.87 7.58 8.11
CA ASN A 314 13.07 6.36 7.91
C ASN A 314 12.19 6.25 6.65
N LYS A 315 12.73 5.46 5.72
CA LYS A 315 12.04 4.61 4.73
C LYS A 315 11.06 3.58 5.36
N PHE A 316 10.51 3.81 6.55
CA PHE A 316 9.50 2.97 7.20
C PHE A 316 8.16 3.71 7.23
N GLN A 317 7.28 3.39 6.27
CA GLN A 317 5.85 3.70 6.26
C GLN A 317 5.42 5.04 6.89
N ILE A 318 5.80 6.15 6.24
CA ILE A 318 5.40 7.50 6.67
C ILE A 318 4.46 8.11 5.64
N ASN A 319 3.27 7.51 5.45
CA ASN A 319 2.24 8.09 4.58
C ASN A 319 1.20 8.94 5.31
N GLY A 320 1.43 9.25 6.58
CA GLY A 320 0.52 10.07 7.37
C GLY A 320 1.18 10.97 8.39
N GLU A 321 2.51 11.11 8.42
CA GLU A 321 3.15 12.13 9.26
C GLU A 321 3.21 13.50 8.61
N GLU A 322 3.26 13.68 7.28
CA GLU A 322 3.33 15.04 6.69
C GLU A 322 2.07 15.88 6.97
N SER A 323 0.88 15.31 6.74
CA SER A 323 -0.39 15.97 7.04
C SER A 323 -0.57 16.25 8.54
N LEU A 324 0.06 15.41 9.37
CA LEU A 324 0.04 15.45 10.82
C LEU A 324 1.01 16.46 11.41
N LEU A 325 2.26 16.46 10.93
CA LEU A 325 3.27 17.48 11.17
C LEU A 325 2.72 18.83 10.74
N SER A 326 2.09 18.88 9.57
CA SER A 326 1.39 20.05 9.09
C SER A 326 0.30 20.51 10.07
N ALA A 327 -0.53 19.60 10.61
CA ALA A 327 -1.54 19.93 11.63
C ALA A 327 -0.93 20.46 12.95
N ILE A 328 0.17 19.87 13.39
CA ILE A 328 0.93 20.30 14.57
C ILE A 328 1.52 21.70 14.34
N PHE A 329 2.21 21.93 13.21
CA PHE A 329 2.81 23.21 12.86
C PHE A 329 1.76 24.30 12.64
N ARG A 330 0.61 23.99 12.04
CA ARG A 330 -0.55 24.90 11.96
C ARG A 330 -0.98 25.36 13.34
N THR A 331 -1.19 24.42 14.26
CA THR A 331 -1.63 24.73 15.62
C THR A 331 -0.60 25.60 16.33
N HIS A 332 0.69 25.32 16.10
CA HIS A 332 1.78 26.09 16.67
C HIS A 332 1.86 27.53 16.10
N ILE A 333 1.79 27.69 14.78
CA ILE A 333 1.73 29.00 14.11
C ILE A 333 0.56 29.82 14.64
N GLN A 334 -0.65 29.22 14.70
CA GLN A 334 -1.82 29.91 15.23
C GLN A 334 -1.62 30.36 16.68
N THR A 335 -0.94 29.55 17.48
CA THR A 335 -0.60 29.88 18.87
C THR A 335 0.34 31.08 18.92
N LEU A 336 1.42 31.06 18.14
CA LEU A 336 2.38 32.16 18.07
C LEU A 336 1.73 33.45 17.56
N GLN A 337 0.87 33.36 16.56
CA GLN A 337 0.08 34.49 16.04
C GLN A 337 -0.87 35.06 17.11
N ASN A 338 -1.55 34.20 17.88
CA ASN A 338 -2.39 34.64 19.00
C ASN A 338 -1.59 35.30 20.13
N LEU A 339 -0.32 34.91 20.30
CA LEU A 339 0.65 35.53 21.22
C LEU A 339 1.38 36.74 20.60
N GLN A 340 0.92 37.24 19.44
CA GLN A 340 1.48 38.38 18.70
C GLN A 340 2.97 38.23 18.33
N GLN A 341 3.45 36.98 18.18
CA GLN A 341 4.81 36.69 17.73
C GLN A 341 4.90 36.73 16.20
N ASN A 342 6.04 37.19 15.67
CA ASN A 342 6.30 37.21 14.22
C ASN A 342 6.57 35.78 13.71
N THR A 343 5.65 35.19 12.94
CA THR A 343 5.82 33.83 12.42
C THR A 343 6.40 33.75 11.01
N MET A 344 6.76 34.87 10.38
CA MET A 344 7.06 34.94 8.94
C MET A 344 8.20 34.00 8.50
N GLU A 345 9.31 33.99 9.25
CA GLU A 345 10.47 33.16 8.92
C GLU A 345 10.18 31.66 9.11
N LEU A 346 9.44 31.31 10.16
CA LEU A 346 8.99 29.94 10.41
C LEU A 346 8.02 29.47 9.31
N GLU A 347 7.06 30.31 8.90
CA GLU A 347 6.15 29.98 7.82
C GLU A 347 6.88 29.78 6.50
N LYS A 348 7.83 30.67 6.17
CA LYS A 348 8.70 30.53 5.00
C LYS A 348 9.46 29.20 5.04
N TYR A 349 10.09 28.88 6.16
CA TYR A 349 10.81 27.62 6.35
C TYR A 349 9.91 26.39 6.17
N LEU A 350 8.69 26.42 6.71
CA LEU A 350 7.74 25.30 6.58
C LEU A 350 7.24 25.13 5.15
N VAL A 351 7.07 26.21 4.38
CA VAL A 351 6.74 26.13 2.96
C VAL A 351 7.93 25.57 2.17
N GLU A 352 9.14 26.08 2.39
CA GLU A 352 10.38 25.63 1.73
C GLU A 352 10.72 24.16 2.06
N SER A 353 10.37 23.70 3.26
CA SER A 353 10.57 22.33 3.72
C SER A 353 9.40 21.38 3.37
N ASN A 354 8.43 21.84 2.57
CA ASN A 354 7.23 21.08 2.20
C ASN A 354 6.32 20.63 3.37
N LEU A 355 6.39 21.30 4.52
CA LEU A 355 5.56 21.00 5.71
C LEU A 355 4.27 21.85 5.77
N LYS A 356 4.18 22.88 4.93
CA LYS A 356 3.00 23.76 4.76
C LYS A 356 2.74 24.01 3.25
N PRO A 357 1.48 24.07 2.79
CA PRO A 357 1.10 24.62 1.50
C PRO A 357 1.48 26.09 1.37
N LYS A 358 1.77 26.50 0.14
CA LYS A 358 2.15 27.88 -0.17
C LYS A 358 0.93 28.77 -0.34
N TYR A 359 -0.16 28.24 -0.88
CA TYR A 359 -1.31 28.99 -1.36
C TYR A 359 -2.58 28.73 -0.52
N PHE A 360 -2.44 28.55 0.79
CA PHE A 360 -3.57 28.38 1.70
C PHE A 360 -3.63 29.53 2.71
N ASP A 361 -4.63 30.40 2.54
CA ASP A 361 -5.04 31.37 3.56
C ASP A 361 -6.37 30.93 4.21
N ARG A 362 -6.64 31.46 5.41
CA ARG A 362 -7.66 31.05 6.38
C ARG A 362 -9.11 31.14 5.86
N ASP A 363 -9.50 30.25 4.95
CA ASP A 363 -10.90 29.99 4.67
C ASP A 363 -11.48 28.95 5.64
N THR A 364 -12.79 29.08 5.92
CA THR A 364 -13.52 28.28 6.90
C THR A 364 -13.76 26.82 6.47
N ASP A 365 -13.54 26.50 5.19
CA ASP A 365 -13.79 25.18 4.62
C ASP A 365 -12.58 24.24 4.75
N ILE A 366 -12.86 22.97 5.06
CA ILE A 366 -11.85 21.91 4.99
C ILE A 366 -11.53 21.64 3.52
N ARG A 367 -10.29 21.89 3.11
CA ARG A 367 -9.71 21.63 1.78
C ARG A 367 -8.68 20.51 1.82
N GLN A 368 -8.60 19.86 0.68
CA GLN A 368 -7.52 18.97 0.33
C GLN A 368 -6.58 19.69 -0.62
N VAL A 369 -5.29 19.69 -0.30
CA VAL A 369 -4.26 20.41 -1.03
C VAL A 369 -3.23 19.42 -1.54
N PHE A 370 -3.03 19.40 -2.85
CA PHE A 370 -2.11 18.50 -3.54
C PHE A 370 -1.00 19.31 -4.18
N LYS A 371 0.24 18.92 -3.91
CA LYS A 371 1.39 19.54 -4.56
C LYS A 371 1.92 18.62 -5.65
N PHE A 372 2.21 19.19 -6.80
CA PHE A 372 2.79 18.52 -7.96
C PHE A 372 4.15 19.13 -8.28
N ASP A 373 5.01 18.32 -8.88
CA ASP A 373 6.22 18.78 -9.57
C ASP A 373 6.05 18.46 -11.05
N VAL A 374 5.70 19.47 -11.83
CA VAL A 374 5.41 19.32 -13.26
C VAL A 374 6.75 19.24 -14.01
N PRO A 375 7.09 18.11 -14.66
CA PRO A 375 8.43 17.89 -15.21
C PRO A 375 8.67 18.67 -16.52
N ILE A 376 7.60 18.96 -17.27
CA ILE A 376 7.65 19.60 -18.59
C ILE A 376 6.47 20.56 -18.77
N ASN A 377 6.68 21.61 -19.56
CA ASN A 377 5.58 22.46 -20.01
C ASN A 377 4.62 21.64 -20.89
N GLY A 378 3.32 21.82 -20.72
CA GLY A 378 2.34 21.13 -21.55
C GLY A 378 0.91 21.26 -21.07
N SER A 379 0.02 20.65 -21.84
CA SER A 379 -1.41 20.57 -21.53
C SER A 379 -1.70 19.25 -20.82
N PHE A 380 -2.29 19.32 -19.63
CA PHE A 380 -2.58 18.18 -18.78
C PHE A 380 -4.04 18.18 -18.34
N GLU A 381 -4.71 17.06 -18.50
CA GLU A 381 -6.02 16.80 -17.95
C GLU A 381 -5.95 16.58 -16.44
N LEU A 382 -6.78 17.30 -15.70
CA LEU A 382 -6.95 17.11 -14.26
C LEU A 382 -7.91 15.95 -14.01
N MET A 383 -7.42 14.92 -13.34
CA MET A 383 -8.13 13.69 -13.08
C MET A 383 -8.33 13.46 -11.59
N MET A 384 -9.43 12.80 -11.21
CA MET A 384 -9.69 12.32 -9.85
C MET A 384 -10.06 10.84 -9.87
N LEU A 385 -9.64 10.13 -8.83
CA LEU A 385 -9.96 8.73 -8.62
C LEU A 385 -11.33 8.55 -7.98
N ASP A 386 -12.37 8.82 -8.74
CA ASP A 386 -13.75 8.49 -8.34
C ASP A 386 -14.59 8.19 -9.58
N SER A 387 -15.66 7.43 -9.40
CA SER A 387 -16.75 7.26 -10.35
C SER A 387 -18.02 7.99 -9.93
N TYR A 388 -18.06 8.54 -8.71
CA TYR A 388 -19.19 9.32 -8.23
C TYR A 388 -19.37 10.58 -9.09
N PRO A 389 -20.53 10.81 -9.72
CA PRO A 389 -20.73 11.93 -10.61
C PRO A 389 -20.68 13.25 -9.83
N VAL A 390 -19.70 14.10 -10.17
CA VAL A 390 -19.54 15.42 -9.58
C VAL A 390 -19.78 16.48 -10.66
N PRO A 391 -20.98 17.11 -10.72
CA PRO A 391 -21.33 18.02 -11.80
C PRO A 391 -20.47 19.29 -11.83
N PHE A 392 -20.10 19.82 -10.66
CA PHE A 392 -19.13 20.92 -10.57
C PHE A 392 -18.31 20.79 -9.28
N LEU A 393 -17.01 21.06 -9.39
CA LEU A 393 -16.10 21.15 -8.26
C LEU A 393 -15.25 22.41 -8.35
N LYS A 394 -15.16 23.11 -7.23
CA LYS A 394 -14.34 24.31 -7.07
C LYS A 394 -12.90 23.90 -6.80
N PHE A 395 -12.01 24.21 -7.73
CA PHE A 395 -10.57 24.04 -7.58
C PHE A 395 -9.88 25.38 -7.32
N TYR A 396 -8.73 25.32 -6.67
CA TYR A 396 -7.81 26.42 -6.49
C TYR A 396 -6.45 25.99 -7.02
N ILE A 397 -6.02 26.58 -8.14
CA ILE A 397 -4.79 26.26 -8.86
C ILE A 397 -3.81 27.40 -8.61
N ASN A 398 -2.79 27.18 -7.77
CA ASN A 398 -1.90 28.23 -7.26
C ASN A 398 -2.69 29.46 -6.74
N ASP A 399 -3.72 29.19 -5.93
CA ASP A 399 -4.71 30.16 -5.39
C ASP A 399 -5.72 30.75 -6.40
N LYS A 400 -5.55 30.49 -7.71
CA LYS A 400 -6.55 30.89 -8.69
C LYS A 400 -7.75 29.96 -8.64
N GLN A 401 -8.91 30.51 -8.30
CA GLN A 401 -10.16 29.77 -8.26
C GLN A 401 -10.64 29.42 -9.68
N GLU A 402 -10.99 28.16 -9.90
CA GLU A 402 -11.60 27.64 -11.12
C GLU A 402 -12.79 26.74 -10.76
N LEU A 403 -13.89 26.84 -11.50
CA LEU A 403 -15.05 25.96 -11.34
C LEU A 403 -15.08 24.97 -12.51
N LEU A 404 -14.81 23.70 -12.25
CA LEU A 404 -14.64 22.67 -13.28
C LEU A 404 -15.75 21.63 -13.19
N ASN A 405 -16.19 21.12 -14.34
CA ASN A 405 -17.20 20.06 -14.43
C ASN A 405 -16.52 18.69 -14.47
N GLY A 406 -16.97 17.76 -13.63
CA GLY A 406 -16.48 16.39 -13.60
C GLY A 406 -17.21 15.50 -14.60
N LYS A 407 -16.48 14.98 -15.58
CA LYS A 407 -16.97 13.96 -16.52
C LYS A 407 -16.49 12.58 -16.08
N VAL A 408 -17.43 11.68 -15.82
CA VAL A 408 -17.13 10.27 -15.49
C VAL A 408 -16.50 9.58 -16.71
N LEU A 409 -15.32 9.00 -16.51
CA LEU A 409 -14.57 8.17 -17.44
C LEU A 409 -14.19 6.88 -16.71
N GLU A 410 -15.03 5.85 -16.87
CA GLU A 410 -14.91 4.58 -16.12
C GLU A 410 -14.86 4.83 -14.61
N ASN A 411 -13.67 4.65 -14.00
CA ASN A 411 -13.43 4.76 -12.56
C ASN A 411 -12.75 6.07 -12.17
N THR A 412 -12.75 7.04 -13.07
CA THR A 412 -12.12 8.34 -12.88
C THR A 412 -13.06 9.46 -13.28
N LEU A 413 -12.84 10.64 -12.71
CA LEU A 413 -13.45 11.89 -13.16
C LEU A 413 -12.39 12.70 -13.90
N SER A 414 -12.73 13.19 -15.08
CA SER A 414 -11.97 14.22 -15.78
C SER A 414 -12.58 15.59 -15.49
N PHE A 415 -11.74 16.57 -15.16
CA PHE A 415 -12.12 17.97 -14.95
C PHE A 415 -11.64 18.88 -16.08
N GLY A 416 -11.27 18.31 -17.23
CA GLY A 416 -10.76 19.03 -18.38
C GLY A 416 -9.27 19.33 -18.30
N THR A 417 -8.77 20.06 -19.30
CA THR A 417 -7.34 20.27 -19.55
C THR A 417 -6.85 21.62 -19.03
N LEU A 418 -5.65 21.62 -18.45
CA LEU A 418 -4.94 22.76 -17.89
C LEU A 418 -3.59 22.91 -18.61
N ASP A 419 -3.25 24.13 -19.03
CA ASP A 419 -1.92 24.43 -19.53
C ASP A 419 -0.97 24.76 -18.38
N LEU A 420 0.00 23.89 -18.15
CA LEU A 420 0.91 23.94 -17.01
C LEU A 420 2.35 24.23 -17.45
N GLN A 421 3.04 25.01 -16.63
CA GLN A 421 4.48 25.25 -16.76
C GLN A 421 5.25 24.26 -15.87
N LYS A 422 6.47 23.94 -16.28
CA LYS A 422 7.42 23.14 -15.51
C LYS A 422 7.67 23.78 -14.14
N GLY A 423 7.64 22.97 -13.10
CA GLY A 423 7.93 23.37 -11.73
C GLY A 423 6.79 23.04 -10.75
N ASP A 424 6.84 23.70 -9.59
CA ASP A 424 5.88 23.45 -8.51
C ASP A 424 4.48 23.94 -8.86
N LEU A 425 3.49 23.12 -8.53
CA LEU A 425 2.07 23.40 -8.71
C LEU A 425 1.30 22.96 -7.47
N GLU A 426 0.40 23.80 -6.98
CA GLU A 426 -0.51 23.48 -5.89
C GLU A 426 -1.95 23.49 -6.41
N ILE A 427 -2.67 22.38 -6.28
CA ILE A 427 -4.09 22.27 -6.60
C ILE A 427 -4.83 21.89 -5.33
N SER A 428 -5.88 22.63 -4.97
CA SER A 428 -6.74 22.26 -3.85
C SER A 428 -8.22 22.29 -4.20
N TYR A 429 -9.02 21.55 -3.44
CA TYR A 429 -10.47 21.53 -3.56
C TYR A 429 -11.11 21.28 -2.18
N PRO A 430 -12.34 21.76 -1.91
CA PRO A 430 -13.02 21.53 -0.64
C PRO A 430 -13.50 20.08 -0.50
N VAL A 431 -13.40 19.50 0.70
CA VAL A 431 -13.98 18.18 0.98
C VAL A 431 -15.50 18.26 0.80
N MET A 432 -16.05 17.47 -0.11
CA MET A 432 -17.49 17.43 -0.36
C MET A 432 -18.13 16.16 0.21
N LEU A 433 -19.42 16.23 0.43
CA LEU A 433 -20.25 15.07 0.76
C LEU A 433 -21.14 14.76 -0.43
N SER A 434 -21.33 13.47 -0.73
CA SER A 434 -22.33 13.02 -1.70
C SER A 434 -23.74 13.40 -1.26
N GLU A 435 -24.72 13.13 -2.12
CA GLU A 435 -26.12 13.04 -1.69
C GLU A 435 -26.32 11.93 -0.62
N ASN A 436 -27.51 11.88 -0.04
CA ASN A 436 -27.81 10.89 0.98
C ASN A 436 -28.00 9.50 0.36
N LEU A 437 -27.13 8.56 0.73
CA LEU A 437 -27.10 7.17 0.28
C LEU A 437 -27.84 6.22 1.24
N ALA A 438 -28.48 6.75 2.29
CA ALA A 438 -29.27 5.96 3.22
C ALA A 438 -30.54 5.43 2.55
N SER A 439 -30.73 4.10 2.62
CA SER A 439 -31.99 3.45 2.25
C SER A 439 -33.02 3.60 3.36
N PRO A 440 -34.32 3.36 3.08
CA PRO A 440 -35.35 3.30 4.12
C PRO A 440 -34.94 2.34 5.25
N ALA A 441 -35.00 2.84 6.49
CA ALA A 441 -34.63 2.06 7.66
C ALA A 441 -35.66 0.98 7.97
N ALA A 442 -35.20 -0.21 8.36
CA ALA A 442 -36.02 -1.30 8.86
C ALA A 442 -35.75 -1.52 10.35
N VAL A 443 -36.81 -1.77 11.14
CA VAL A 443 -36.66 -2.11 12.56
C VAL A 443 -36.74 -3.62 12.72
N LEU A 444 -35.66 -4.24 13.20
CA LEU A 444 -35.55 -5.69 13.41
C LEU A 444 -34.98 -5.96 14.80
N ASN A 445 -35.68 -6.71 15.65
CA ASN A 445 -35.21 -7.04 17.01
C ASN A 445 -34.79 -5.82 17.86
N ASN A 446 -35.52 -4.70 17.76
CA ASN A 446 -35.21 -3.39 18.35
C ASN A 446 -34.00 -2.64 17.76
N ASP A 447 -33.27 -3.25 16.82
CA ASP A 447 -32.23 -2.56 16.07
C ASP A 447 -32.83 -1.84 14.86
N ILE A 448 -32.21 -0.71 14.49
CA ILE A 448 -32.56 0.05 13.28
C ILE A 448 -31.50 -0.26 12.23
N GLU A 449 -31.86 -1.04 11.21
CA GLU A 449 -30.99 -1.38 10.09
C GLU A 449 -31.18 -0.40 8.93
N ILE A 450 -30.07 0.10 8.40
CA ILE A 450 -30.05 1.12 7.36
C ILE A 450 -29.09 0.66 6.25
N PRO A 451 -29.62 0.08 5.16
CA PRO A 451 -28.82 -0.29 4.01
C PRO A 451 -28.19 0.93 3.32
N VAL A 452 -27.01 0.75 2.73
CA VAL A 452 -26.33 1.77 1.91
C VAL A 452 -26.62 1.48 0.44
N ASN A 453 -27.26 2.42 -0.27
CA ASN A 453 -27.69 2.22 -1.68
C ASN A 453 -26.51 2.06 -2.65
N GLU A 454 -25.48 2.88 -2.48
CA GLU A 454 -24.29 2.87 -3.33
C GLU A 454 -23.04 2.81 -2.46
N ILE A 455 -22.25 1.75 -2.64
CA ILE A 455 -21.01 1.56 -1.92
C ILE A 455 -19.87 1.24 -2.87
N SER A 456 -18.74 1.90 -2.67
CA SER A 456 -17.50 1.67 -3.41
C SER A 456 -16.41 1.27 -2.43
N GLY A 457 -15.63 0.24 -2.79
CA GLY A 457 -14.54 -0.24 -1.94
C GLY A 457 -13.50 0.84 -1.64
N SER A 458 -12.92 0.77 -0.43
CA SER A 458 -11.90 1.69 0.08
C SER A 458 -12.29 3.18 0.15
N ALA A 459 -13.58 3.49 0.30
CA ALA A 459 -14.09 4.85 0.50
C ALA A 459 -14.47 5.12 1.98
N VAL A 460 -14.46 6.40 2.34
CA VAL A 460 -14.92 6.89 3.66
C VAL A 460 -16.36 7.38 3.56
N TYR A 461 -17.20 6.93 4.47
CA TYR A 461 -18.60 7.32 4.60
C TYR A 461 -18.82 8.05 5.90
N ARG A 462 -19.57 9.14 5.84
CA ARG A 462 -20.07 9.88 7.00
C ARG A 462 -21.49 9.42 7.32
N PHE A 463 -21.66 8.86 8.49
CA PHE A 463 -22.96 8.59 9.08
C PHE A 463 -23.30 9.69 10.09
N SER A 464 -24.45 10.33 9.93
CA SER A 464 -24.86 11.41 10.83
C SER A 464 -26.37 11.47 10.98
N GLY A 465 -26.82 12.11 12.04
CA GLY A 465 -28.23 12.32 12.30
C GLY A 465 -28.47 12.99 13.63
N ASN A 466 -29.75 13.10 13.97
CA ASN A 466 -30.20 13.56 15.28
C ASN A 466 -30.68 12.35 16.09
N VAL A 467 -30.38 12.33 17.37
CA VAL A 467 -30.82 11.31 18.31
C VAL A 467 -31.40 11.94 19.56
N ARG A 468 -32.48 11.35 20.07
CA ARG A 468 -33.03 11.65 21.39
C ARG A 468 -33.10 10.34 22.18
N ILE A 469 -32.44 10.30 23.33
CA ILE A 469 -32.49 9.15 24.24
C ILE A 469 -33.53 9.44 25.32
N ASP A 470 -34.64 8.71 25.30
CA ASP A 470 -35.73 8.86 26.25
C ASP A 470 -35.42 8.09 27.56
N GLN A 471 -34.69 6.97 27.47
CA GLN A 471 -34.24 6.14 28.60
C GLN A 471 -32.90 5.46 28.25
N GLY A 472 -32.01 5.28 29.23
CA GLY A 472 -30.72 4.59 29.05
C GLY A 472 -29.51 5.54 28.94
N LEU A 473 -28.34 4.99 28.60
CA LEU A 473 -27.05 5.70 28.64
C LEU A 473 -26.42 5.96 27.27
N GLY A 474 -26.92 5.31 26.21
CA GLY A 474 -26.28 5.37 24.90
C GLY A 474 -26.74 4.28 23.95
N PHE A 475 -26.08 4.18 22.81
CA PHE A 475 -26.34 3.18 21.77
C PHE A 475 -25.07 2.83 21.02
N TYR A 476 -25.09 1.68 20.34
CA TYR A 476 -24.03 1.29 19.42
C TYR A 476 -24.42 1.63 18.00
N VAL A 477 -23.42 2.01 17.22
CA VAL A 477 -23.50 2.03 15.76
C VAL A 477 -22.56 0.95 15.25
N LEU A 478 -23.13 -0.02 14.54
CA LEU A 478 -22.42 -1.17 13.99
C LEU A 478 -22.38 -1.02 12.47
N PHE A 479 -21.22 -1.22 11.89
CA PHE A 479 -21.03 -1.22 10.44
C PHE A 479 -20.81 -2.65 9.98
N TYR A 480 -21.66 -3.11 9.06
CA TYR A 480 -21.57 -4.45 8.47
C TYR A 480 -21.20 -4.32 7.01
N GLU A 481 -20.22 -5.11 6.58
CA GLU A 481 -19.75 -5.17 5.20
C GLU A 481 -19.97 -6.56 4.63
N ASN A 482 -20.49 -6.61 3.41
CA ASN A 482 -20.88 -7.82 2.71
C ASN A 482 -21.86 -8.67 3.54
N GLN A 483 -21.90 -9.99 3.34
CA GLN A 483 -22.74 -10.92 4.12
C GLN A 483 -22.04 -11.41 5.40
N ASN A 484 -21.13 -10.62 5.97
CA ASN A 484 -20.42 -11.02 7.18
C ASN A 484 -21.36 -10.99 8.40
N PRO A 485 -21.43 -12.07 9.20
CA PRO A 485 -22.20 -12.09 10.44
C PRO A 485 -21.68 -11.13 11.52
N GLU A 486 -20.39 -10.77 11.48
CA GLU A 486 -19.76 -9.87 12.46
C GLU A 486 -19.60 -8.45 11.88
N PRO A 487 -19.81 -7.39 12.69
CA PRO A 487 -19.59 -6.02 12.25
C PRO A 487 -18.10 -5.74 12.04
N SER A 488 -17.76 -5.03 10.96
CA SER A 488 -16.39 -4.60 10.69
C SER A 488 -15.96 -3.40 11.53
N ALA A 489 -16.90 -2.58 11.99
CA ALA A 489 -16.66 -1.51 12.95
C ALA A 489 -17.80 -1.39 13.95
N ARG A 490 -17.45 -0.98 15.18
CA ARG A 490 -18.40 -0.75 16.28
C ARG A 490 -18.03 0.52 17.01
N GLU A 491 -18.95 1.47 17.01
CA GLU A 491 -18.81 2.74 17.74
C GLU A 491 -19.83 2.82 18.87
N SER A 492 -19.35 3.24 20.04
CA SER A 492 -20.19 3.43 21.23
C SER A 492 -20.48 4.92 21.39
N LEU A 493 -21.74 5.31 21.26
CA LEU A 493 -22.16 6.69 21.47
C LEU A 493 -22.89 6.82 22.80
N GLN A 494 -22.29 7.58 23.71
CA GLN A 494 -22.94 8.01 24.94
C GLN A 494 -23.60 9.36 24.71
N SER A 495 -24.78 9.56 25.26
CA SER A 495 -25.50 10.83 25.17
C SER A 495 -26.09 11.18 26.52
N ASN A 496 -26.20 12.49 26.79
CA ASN A 496 -26.84 12.96 28.02
C ASN A 496 -28.37 12.83 27.84
N PRO A 497 -29.08 11.99 28.63
CA PRO A 497 -30.53 11.82 28.48
C PRO A 497 -31.32 13.11 28.73
N LEU A 498 -30.73 14.07 29.45
CA LEU A 498 -31.33 15.37 29.77
C LEU A 498 -31.12 16.43 28.68
N ALA A 499 -30.27 16.19 27.69
CA ALA A 499 -29.89 17.19 26.68
C ALA A 499 -30.84 17.25 25.47
N GLY A 500 -31.94 16.48 25.46
CA GLY A 500 -32.90 16.47 24.36
C GLY A 500 -32.29 15.93 23.05
N TRP A 501 -32.66 16.53 21.92
CA TRP A 501 -32.13 16.17 20.60
C TRP A 501 -30.64 16.55 20.48
N GLN A 502 -29.82 15.56 20.14
CA GLN A 502 -28.37 15.71 19.96
C GLN A 502 -27.97 15.29 18.55
N LYS A 503 -27.02 16.00 17.97
CA LYS A 503 -26.39 15.59 16.71
C LYS A 503 -25.31 14.56 16.99
N PHE A 504 -25.26 13.52 16.16
CA PHE A 504 -24.13 12.60 16.13
C PHE A 504 -23.54 12.54 14.72
N GLN A 505 -22.25 12.23 14.66
CA GLN A 505 -21.52 12.03 13.41
C GLN A 505 -20.41 10.99 13.66
N ILE A 506 -20.35 10.00 12.78
CA ILE A 506 -19.32 8.96 12.77
C ILE A 506 -18.83 8.80 11.33
N ASN A 507 -17.54 8.52 11.16
CA ASN A 507 -16.99 8.14 9.87
C ASN A 507 -16.63 6.65 9.88
N PHE A 508 -16.96 5.94 8.80
CA PHE A 508 -16.60 4.54 8.57
C PHE A 508 -15.78 4.43 7.29
N GLN A 509 -14.77 3.57 7.28
CA GLN A 509 -13.99 3.25 6.09
C GLN A 509 -14.34 1.84 5.64
N THR A 510 -14.56 1.69 4.34
CA THR A 510 -14.86 0.38 3.73
C THR A 510 -13.61 -0.37 3.34
N LYS A 511 -13.66 -1.70 3.34
CA LYS A 511 -12.64 -2.55 2.72
C LYS A 511 -12.67 -2.39 1.20
N SER A 512 -11.55 -2.71 0.53
CA SER A 512 -11.49 -2.71 -0.95
C SER A 512 -12.40 -3.76 -1.60
N THR A 513 -12.78 -4.79 -0.84
CA THR A 513 -13.63 -5.92 -1.25
C THR A 513 -15.11 -5.71 -0.94
N THR A 514 -15.51 -4.54 -0.42
CA THR A 514 -16.89 -4.28 0.02
C THR A 514 -17.79 -3.95 -1.16
N LYS A 515 -18.83 -4.77 -1.35
CA LYS A 515 -19.86 -4.64 -2.38
C LYS A 515 -21.23 -4.26 -1.83
N LYS A 516 -21.46 -4.55 -0.55
CA LYS A 516 -22.69 -4.22 0.18
C LYS A 516 -22.33 -3.77 1.58
N ALA A 517 -23.08 -2.85 2.14
CA ALA A 517 -23.00 -2.56 3.57
C ALA A 517 -24.34 -2.15 4.14
N LYS A 518 -24.44 -2.28 5.46
CA LYS A 518 -25.51 -1.72 6.26
C LYS A 518 -24.95 -1.13 7.55
N ILE A 519 -25.61 -0.08 8.02
CA ILE A 519 -25.40 0.47 9.35
C ILE A 519 -26.53 -0.01 10.24
N VAL A 520 -26.19 -0.48 11.44
CA VAL A 520 -27.17 -0.91 12.45
C VAL A 520 -27.02 -0.03 13.68
N ILE A 521 -28.09 0.65 14.07
CA ILE A 521 -28.17 1.34 15.35
C ILE A 521 -28.75 0.37 16.37
N SER A 522 -27.92 -0.06 17.32
CA SER A 522 -28.36 -0.95 18.39
C SER A 522 -28.56 -0.19 19.70
N PRO A 523 -29.77 -0.14 20.27
CA PRO A 523 -30.08 0.71 21.42
C PRO A 523 -29.36 0.36 22.72
N ALA A 524 -28.68 -0.79 22.84
CA ALA A 524 -27.92 -1.18 24.03
C ALA A 524 -28.70 -1.11 25.36
N GLY A 525 -30.00 -1.42 25.33
CA GLY A 525 -30.90 -1.30 26.49
C GLY A 525 -31.50 0.10 26.71
N SER A 526 -31.19 1.05 25.83
CA SER A 526 -31.80 2.39 25.79
C SER A 526 -33.08 2.42 24.95
N LYS A 527 -33.94 3.42 25.21
CA LYS A 527 -35.04 3.80 24.34
C LYS A 527 -34.66 5.09 23.62
N LEU A 528 -34.55 5.05 22.30
CA LEU A 528 -34.10 6.18 21.50
C LEU A 528 -34.99 6.43 20.29
N THR A 529 -35.03 7.68 19.85
CA THR A 529 -35.63 8.12 18.59
C THR A 529 -34.53 8.75 17.75
N VAL A 530 -34.48 8.44 16.44
CA VAL A 530 -33.56 9.06 15.50
C VAL A 530 -34.31 9.84 14.42
N SER A 531 -33.72 10.93 13.94
CA SER A 531 -34.21 11.70 12.79
C SER A 531 -33.05 12.21 11.94
N ASP A 532 -33.37 12.66 10.73
CA ASP A 532 -32.40 13.28 9.81
C ASP A 532 -31.18 12.41 9.52
N ILE A 533 -31.39 11.09 9.45
CA ILE A 533 -30.34 10.13 9.18
C ILE A 533 -29.78 10.35 7.77
N LYS A 534 -28.46 10.49 7.71
CA LYS A 534 -27.70 10.64 6.48
C LYS A 534 -26.52 9.69 6.46
N ILE A 535 -26.35 9.00 5.34
CA ILE A 535 -25.15 8.27 4.98
C ILE A 535 -24.62 8.96 3.73
N GLN A 536 -23.46 9.61 3.82
CA GLN A 536 -22.89 10.37 2.70
C GLN A 536 -21.45 9.91 2.47
N LYS A 537 -21.10 9.61 1.23
CA LYS A 537 -19.71 9.39 0.84
C LYS A 537 -18.94 10.70 1.03
N VAL A 538 -17.79 10.62 1.67
CA VAL A 538 -16.86 11.75 1.76
C VAL A 538 -16.03 11.75 0.48
N LEU A 539 -16.23 12.75 -0.38
CA LEU A 539 -15.44 12.92 -1.59
C LEU A 539 -14.08 13.50 -1.20
N ASN A 540 -13.14 12.60 -0.94
CA ASN A 540 -11.77 12.95 -0.57
C ASN A 540 -10.70 12.25 -1.41
N ASN A 541 -11.03 11.94 -2.65
CA ASN A 541 -10.14 11.14 -3.49
C ASN A 541 -8.96 11.95 -4.01
N GLN A 542 -7.88 11.25 -4.23
CA GLN A 542 -6.68 11.80 -4.82
C GLN A 542 -6.96 12.34 -6.24
N ILE A 543 -6.29 13.44 -6.57
CA ILE A 543 -6.20 13.96 -7.92
C ILE A 543 -4.83 13.69 -8.53
N PHE A 544 -4.78 13.57 -9.85
CA PHE A 544 -3.54 13.40 -10.62
C PHE A 544 -3.68 14.11 -11.97
N LEU A 545 -2.56 14.30 -12.66
CA LEU A 545 -2.53 14.92 -13.98
C LEU A 545 -2.24 13.85 -15.04
N ARG A 546 -2.95 13.90 -16.16
CA ARG A 546 -2.74 13.04 -17.32
C ARG A 546 -2.47 13.88 -18.55
N SER A 547 -1.55 13.48 -19.41
CA SER A 547 -1.47 14.00 -20.78
C SER A 547 -1.51 12.86 -21.79
N ASP A 548 -2.37 13.01 -22.79
CA ASP A 548 -2.44 12.15 -23.97
C ASP A 548 -1.68 12.85 -25.09
N LYS A 549 -0.35 12.73 -25.11
CA LYS A 549 0.40 13.13 -26.29
C LYS A 549 0.26 12.01 -27.33
N LYS A 550 0.04 12.34 -28.60
CA LYS A 550 0.42 11.42 -29.67
C LYS A 550 1.95 11.32 -29.65
N GLY A 551 2.50 10.48 -28.79
CA GLY A 551 3.93 10.20 -28.74
C GLY A 551 4.41 9.64 -30.08
N GLN A 552 5.73 9.51 -30.23
CA GLN A 552 6.25 8.66 -31.30
C GLN A 552 5.84 7.23 -30.95
N THR A 553 4.77 6.72 -31.55
CA THR A 553 4.54 5.28 -31.59
C THR A 553 5.67 4.71 -32.42
N LEU A 554 6.74 4.26 -31.75
CA LEU A 554 7.74 3.43 -32.39
C LEU A 554 7.02 2.14 -32.75
N LEU A 555 6.84 1.91 -34.06
CA LEU A 555 6.19 0.70 -34.53
C LEU A 555 7.15 -0.46 -34.22
N GLN A 556 6.63 -1.45 -33.51
CA GLN A 556 7.33 -2.72 -33.37
C GLN A 556 7.49 -3.32 -34.75
N ASP A 557 8.74 -3.53 -35.16
CA ASP A 557 9.06 -4.16 -36.43
C ASP A 557 8.98 -5.68 -36.26
N GLU A 558 8.38 -6.40 -37.22
CA GLU A 558 8.30 -7.87 -37.19
C GLU A 558 9.68 -8.54 -37.18
N ALA A 559 10.74 -7.83 -37.60
CA ALA A 559 12.11 -8.30 -37.53
C ALA A 559 12.75 -8.25 -36.12
N GLU A 560 12.09 -7.63 -35.14
CA GLU A 560 12.60 -7.53 -33.77
C GLU A 560 12.39 -8.84 -33.00
N SER A 561 13.40 -9.23 -32.23
CA SER A 561 13.34 -10.45 -31.45
C SER A 561 14.14 -10.33 -30.17
N VAL A 562 13.70 -11.06 -29.15
CA VAL A 562 14.44 -11.26 -27.90
C VAL A 562 14.36 -12.72 -27.50
N GLU A 563 15.54 -13.32 -27.38
CA GLU A 563 15.71 -14.69 -26.92
C GLU A 563 16.62 -14.68 -25.70
N PHE A 564 16.28 -15.47 -24.68
CA PHE A 564 17.07 -15.50 -23.46
C PHE A 564 17.04 -16.87 -22.80
N ILE A 565 18.04 -17.09 -21.95
CA ILE A 565 18.19 -18.24 -21.08
C ILE A 565 18.38 -17.71 -19.66
N LYS A 566 17.54 -18.19 -18.73
CA LYS A 566 17.73 -17.98 -17.30
C LYS A 566 18.81 -18.94 -16.81
N LYS A 567 20.01 -18.43 -16.51
CA LYS A 567 21.11 -19.25 -15.95
C LYS A 567 20.88 -19.56 -14.48
N SER A 568 20.38 -18.59 -13.73
CA SER A 568 20.08 -18.71 -12.31
C SER A 568 19.01 -17.69 -11.91
N ALA A 569 18.65 -17.63 -10.62
CA ALA A 569 17.74 -16.59 -10.11
C ALA A 569 18.32 -15.16 -10.24
N ILE A 570 19.64 -15.02 -10.40
CA ILE A 570 20.38 -13.76 -10.39
C ILE A 570 21.07 -13.44 -11.72
N GLU A 571 20.90 -14.28 -12.74
CA GLU A 571 21.63 -14.16 -14.00
C GLU A 571 20.82 -14.65 -15.20
N TYR A 572 20.74 -13.78 -16.21
CA TYR A 572 20.08 -14.02 -17.49
C TYR A 572 21.02 -13.61 -18.62
N GLU A 573 21.03 -14.37 -19.69
CA GLU A 573 21.77 -14.04 -20.91
C GLU A 573 20.88 -14.25 -22.14
N GLY A 574 21.18 -13.55 -23.22
CA GLY A 574 20.39 -13.70 -24.42
C GLY A 574 20.85 -12.86 -25.59
N LYS A 575 20.01 -12.81 -26.61
CA LYS A 575 20.21 -12.04 -27.84
C LYS A 575 19.00 -11.16 -28.09
N ILE A 576 19.26 -9.93 -28.52
CA ILE A 576 18.24 -8.97 -28.89
C ILE A 576 18.56 -8.45 -30.28
N LYS A 577 17.51 -8.33 -31.11
CA LYS A 577 17.53 -7.63 -32.37
C LYS A 577 16.54 -6.47 -32.32
N LEU A 578 17.04 -5.25 -32.50
CA LEU A 578 16.26 -4.02 -32.50
C LEU A 578 16.32 -3.34 -33.87
N ALA A 579 15.17 -2.97 -34.42
CA ALA A 579 15.10 -2.16 -35.64
C ALA A 579 15.23 -0.67 -35.30
N ASN A 580 14.76 -0.25 -34.13
CA ASN A 580 14.80 1.12 -33.62
C ASN A 580 15.21 1.12 -32.13
N PRO A 581 15.59 2.29 -31.56
CA PRO A 581 15.75 2.41 -30.11
C PRO A 581 14.49 1.96 -29.37
N GLY A 582 14.66 1.28 -28.24
CA GLY A 582 13.54 0.63 -27.54
C GLY A 582 13.86 0.36 -26.07
N PHE A 583 12.88 -0.17 -25.35
CA PHE A 583 13.05 -0.50 -23.95
C PHE A 583 13.14 -2.01 -23.76
N LEU A 584 14.19 -2.44 -23.06
CA LEU A 584 14.24 -3.79 -22.52
C LEU A 584 13.52 -3.80 -21.18
N PHE A 585 12.45 -4.59 -21.10
CA PHE A 585 11.73 -4.87 -19.87
C PHE A 585 12.23 -6.16 -19.25
N PHE A 586 12.49 -6.13 -17.95
CA PHE A 586 12.89 -7.28 -17.16
C PHE A 586 11.98 -7.39 -15.94
N LYS A 587 11.03 -8.32 -16.02
CA LYS A 587 9.89 -8.47 -15.11
C LYS A 587 10.25 -9.22 -13.84
N GLU A 588 11.49 -9.13 -13.35
CA GLU A 588 11.83 -9.50 -11.98
C GLU A 588 11.69 -8.30 -11.06
N THR A 589 11.47 -8.54 -9.76
CA THR A 589 11.28 -7.48 -8.76
C THR A 589 12.37 -6.42 -8.87
N PHE A 590 11.96 -5.15 -8.91
CA PHE A 590 12.83 -4.00 -9.09
C PHE A 590 13.88 -3.91 -8.00
N HIS A 591 15.13 -3.70 -8.41
CA HIS A 591 16.21 -3.40 -7.48
C HIS A 591 17.37 -2.72 -8.22
N PRO A 592 17.96 -1.63 -7.70
CA PRO A 592 19.03 -0.86 -8.37
C PRO A 592 20.33 -1.65 -8.62
N GLY A 593 20.46 -2.80 -7.95
CA GLY A 593 21.55 -3.76 -8.12
C GLY A 593 21.45 -4.65 -9.36
N TRP A 594 20.31 -4.67 -10.06
CA TRP A 594 20.24 -5.29 -11.39
C TRP A 594 21.00 -4.44 -12.41
N LYS A 595 21.87 -5.08 -13.19
CA LYS A 595 22.66 -4.44 -14.25
C LYS A 595 22.44 -5.14 -15.58
N LEU A 596 22.34 -4.35 -16.65
CA LEU A 596 22.28 -4.81 -18.04
C LEU A 596 23.59 -4.43 -18.74
N SER A 597 24.25 -5.41 -19.34
CA SER A 597 25.37 -5.21 -20.27
C SER A 597 24.96 -5.65 -21.67
N LEU A 598 25.29 -4.83 -22.66
CA LEU A 598 25.04 -5.08 -24.09
C LEU A 598 26.37 -5.23 -24.82
N ILE A 599 26.52 -6.31 -25.58
CA ILE A 599 27.71 -6.64 -26.35
C ILE A 599 27.35 -6.57 -27.83
N SER A 600 28.04 -5.71 -28.58
CA SER A 600 27.89 -5.61 -30.04
C SER A 600 29.26 -5.39 -30.67
N ALA A 601 29.58 -6.13 -31.73
CA ALA A 601 30.88 -6.09 -32.41
C ALA A 601 32.11 -6.24 -31.47
N GLY A 602 31.97 -6.97 -30.36
CA GLY A 602 33.03 -7.18 -29.36
C GLY A 602 33.19 -6.06 -28.33
N GLU A 603 32.42 -4.97 -28.43
CA GLU A 603 32.39 -3.88 -27.45
C GLU A 603 31.25 -4.09 -26.46
N THR A 604 31.55 -3.95 -25.15
CA THR A 604 30.54 -4.00 -24.09
C THR A 604 30.12 -2.59 -23.70
N THR A 605 28.82 -2.33 -23.75
CA THR A 605 28.20 -1.05 -23.39
C THR A 605 27.16 -1.26 -22.29
N PHE A 606 26.88 -0.20 -21.54
CA PHE A 606 25.92 -0.22 -20.43
C PHE A 606 24.88 0.87 -20.65
N PRO A 607 23.58 0.54 -20.61
CA PRO A 607 22.52 1.55 -20.65
C PRO A 607 22.67 2.55 -19.50
N LYS A 608 22.53 3.83 -19.83
CA LYS A 608 22.73 4.93 -18.86
C LYS A 608 21.59 5.05 -17.84
N GLN A 609 20.42 4.51 -18.17
CA GLN A 609 19.19 4.72 -17.42
C GLN A 609 18.54 3.38 -17.07
N HIS A 610 18.16 3.26 -15.81
CA HIS A 610 17.44 2.13 -15.24
C HIS A 610 16.13 2.66 -14.66
N PHE A 611 15.03 2.01 -15.00
CA PHE A 611 13.68 2.45 -14.70
C PHE A 611 12.96 1.39 -13.88
N LEU A 612 12.09 1.84 -12.98
CA LEU A 612 11.05 0.99 -12.41
C LEU A 612 9.96 0.82 -13.47
N SER A 613 9.73 -0.43 -13.89
CA SER A 613 8.78 -0.77 -14.95
C SER A 613 7.52 -1.40 -14.39
N ASN A 614 6.34 -1.00 -14.89
CA ASN A 614 5.04 -1.49 -14.38
C ASN A 614 4.94 -1.49 -12.85
N LEU A 615 5.61 -0.52 -12.21
CA LEU A 615 5.69 -0.33 -10.75
C LEU A 615 6.17 -1.57 -9.95
N TYR A 616 6.75 -2.55 -10.63
CA TYR A 616 7.20 -3.82 -10.04
C TYR A 616 8.56 -4.25 -10.58
N GLY A 617 8.77 -4.15 -11.89
CA GLY A 617 9.90 -4.70 -12.62
C GLY A 617 11.02 -3.69 -12.90
N ASN A 618 11.98 -4.12 -13.71
CA ASN A 618 13.08 -3.31 -14.19
C ASN A 618 12.89 -2.98 -15.68
N ALA A 619 13.41 -1.85 -16.13
CA ALA A 619 13.57 -1.57 -17.56
C ALA A 619 14.82 -0.74 -17.85
N TRP A 620 15.36 -0.86 -19.05
CA TRP A 620 16.48 -0.06 -19.56
C TRP A 620 16.18 0.44 -20.96
N TYR A 621 16.58 1.69 -21.25
CA TYR A 621 16.49 2.25 -22.59
C TYR A 621 17.73 1.90 -23.41
N ILE A 622 17.53 1.30 -24.57
CA ILE A 622 18.57 0.97 -25.54
C ILE A 622 18.47 2.01 -26.66
N ASP A 623 19.46 2.89 -26.74
CA ASP A 623 19.42 4.12 -27.54
C ASP A 623 19.79 3.93 -29.02
N LYS A 624 20.19 2.71 -29.41
CA LYS A 624 20.63 2.37 -30.76
C LYS A 624 19.97 1.08 -31.24
N ALA A 625 19.62 1.06 -32.52
CA ALA A 625 19.22 -0.16 -33.22
C ALA A 625 20.42 -1.07 -33.47
N GLY A 626 20.18 -2.37 -33.62
CA GLY A 626 21.22 -3.35 -33.90
C GLY A 626 20.97 -4.72 -33.28
N GLU A 627 21.97 -5.59 -33.42
CA GLU A 627 22.01 -6.90 -32.77
C GLU A 627 22.96 -6.86 -31.57
N TYR A 628 22.47 -7.34 -30.43
CA TYR A 628 23.17 -7.32 -29.16
C TYR A 628 23.11 -8.70 -28.52
N GLU A 629 24.24 -9.17 -28.00
CA GLU A 629 24.22 -10.16 -26.93
C GLU A 629 24.07 -9.41 -25.61
N PHE A 630 23.19 -9.87 -24.73
CA PHE A 630 22.95 -9.20 -23.46
C PHE A 630 23.19 -10.13 -22.29
N LYS A 631 23.55 -9.51 -21.16
CA LYS A 631 23.60 -10.17 -19.86
C LYS A 631 22.98 -9.26 -18.82
N ILE A 632 22.06 -9.83 -18.03
CA ILE A 632 21.44 -9.20 -16.86
C ILE A 632 21.93 -9.94 -15.63
N GLU A 633 22.51 -9.22 -14.68
CA GLU A 633 23.06 -9.79 -13.45
C GLU A 633 22.70 -8.99 -12.20
N PHE A 634 22.54 -9.69 -11.08
CA PHE A 634 22.32 -9.09 -9.77
C PHE A 634 23.64 -8.88 -9.03
N ASP A 635 24.20 -7.68 -9.16
CA ASP A 635 25.52 -7.36 -8.64
C ASP A 635 25.68 -7.50 -7.10
N PRO A 636 24.66 -7.17 -6.26
CA PRO A 636 24.75 -7.34 -4.81
C PRO A 636 25.09 -8.76 -4.35
N GLN A 637 24.67 -9.78 -5.10
CA GLN A 637 24.96 -11.18 -4.75
C GLN A 637 26.47 -11.49 -4.80
N LYS A 638 27.23 -10.83 -5.69
CA LYS A 638 28.68 -11.02 -5.77
C LYS A 638 29.35 -10.56 -4.47
N TYR A 639 28.95 -9.40 -3.94
CA TYR A 639 29.48 -8.87 -2.68
C TYR A 639 29.09 -9.74 -1.48
N PHE A 640 27.86 -10.26 -1.46
CA PHE A 640 27.43 -11.21 -0.42
C PHE A 640 28.30 -12.48 -0.42
N ASN A 641 28.54 -13.06 -1.59
CA ASN A 641 29.38 -14.26 -1.72
C ASN A 641 30.82 -14.00 -1.25
N ILE A 642 31.40 -12.85 -1.61
CA ILE A 642 32.72 -12.42 -1.12
C ILE A 642 32.69 -12.27 0.41
N GLY A 643 31.64 -11.67 0.97
CA GLY A 643 31.46 -11.50 2.42
C GLY A 643 31.41 -12.83 3.18
N ILE A 644 30.74 -13.85 2.63
CA ILE A 644 30.74 -15.21 3.19
C ILE A 644 32.15 -15.78 3.21
N ILE A 645 32.87 -15.71 2.10
CA ILE A 645 34.24 -16.25 1.99
C ILE A 645 35.15 -15.59 3.03
N LEU A 646 35.10 -14.25 3.14
CA LEU A 646 35.88 -13.52 4.13
C LEU A 646 35.50 -13.88 5.58
N THR A 647 34.21 -14.12 5.85
CA THR A 647 33.74 -14.54 7.18
C THR A 647 34.26 -15.93 7.55
N VAL A 648 34.22 -16.88 6.61
CA VAL A 648 34.75 -18.24 6.82
C VAL A 648 36.26 -18.20 7.05
N LEU A 649 37.01 -17.47 6.22
CA LEU A 649 38.46 -17.31 6.38
C LEU A 649 38.82 -16.64 7.71
N GLY A 650 38.08 -15.61 8.10
CA GLY A 650 38.24 -14.94 9.40
C GLY A 650 37.96 -15.87 10.58
N GLY A 651 36.90 -16.66 10.51
CA GLY A 651 36.56 -17.67 11.52
C GLY A 651 37.66 -18.74 11.66
N LEU A 652 38.17 -19.26 10.53
CA LEU A 652 39.29 -20.20 10.51
C LEU A 652 40.57 -19.59 11.10
N PHE A 653 40.85 -18.33 10.81
CA PHE A 653 41.99 -17.61 11.39
C PHE A 653 41.87 -17.48 12.92
N ILE A 654 40.69 -17.09 13.42
CA ILE A 654 40.43 -16.99 14.87
C ILE A 654 40.60 -18.35 15.54
N LEU A 655 40.05 -19.41 14.95
CA LEU A 655 40.21 -20.79 15.45
C LEU A 655 41.69 -21.20 15.48
N ALA A 656 42.46 -20.92 14.44
CA ALA A 656 43.88 -21.21 14.39
C ALA A 656 44.65 -20.47 15.50
N VAL A 657 44.36 -19.19 15.74
CA VAL A 657 44.96 -18.41 16.84
C VAL A 657 44.55 -18.98 18.21
N ALA A 658 43.29 -19.33 18.41
CA ALA A 658 42.79 -19.91 19.66
C ALA A 658 43.42 -21.28 19.96
N MET A 659 43.56 -22.14 18.94
CA MET A 659 44.24 -23.43 19.06
C MET A 659 45.73 -23.28 19.37
N ASN A 660 46.39 -22.28 18.77
CA ASN A 660 47.80 -22.00 19.05
C ASN A 660 48.01 -21.45 20.48
N LYS A 661 47.07 -20.65 21.00
CA LYS A 661 47.09 -20.22 22.41
C LYS A 661 46.86 -21.37 23.39
N ARG A 662 45.95 -22.31 23.10
CA ARG A 662 45.74 -23.51 23.93
C ARG A 662 46.98 -24.41 23.98
N LYS A 663 47.68 -24.59 22.85
CA LYS A 663 48.96 -25.33 22.80
C LYS A 663 50.10 -24.69 23.61
N LYS A 664 50.00 -23.40 23.96
CA LYS A 664 50.98 -22.70 24.81
C LYS A 664 50.62 -22.72 26.31
N GLN A 665 49.40 -23.17 26.66
CA GLN A 665 48.92 -23.24 28.05
C GLN A 665 48.86 -24.68 28.60
N ILE A 666 49.08 -25.68 27.76
CA ILE A 666 49.39 -27.08 28.11
C ILE A 666 50.89 -27.24 27.89
#